data_AF-A0A1H0XMS8-F1
#
_entry.id   AF-A0A1H0XMS8-F1
#
_cell.length_a   1.000
_cell.length_b   1.000
_cell.length_c   1.000
_cell.angle_alpha   90.00
_cell.angle_beta   90.00
_cell.angle_gamma   90.00
#
_symmetry.space_group_name_H-M   'P 1'
#
loop_
_entity.id
_entity.type
_entity.pdbx_description
1 polymer ?
#
loop_
_entity_poly.entity_id
_entity_poly.type
_entity_poly.pdbx_seq_one_letter_code
_entity_poly.pdbx_strand_id
1 'polypeptide(L)'
;MKKLTLCAVLLGACMCAQAQTQQLFDNGWHFSHDGKIISVNLPHDWDISYASNPETGATGTDGGWFPAGKGEYRKAFATPKGELVKLHFEGVYQRAEVFVNGQKAGQHAYGYTPFTVDVTPYLYKDKRLNEVVVKVDNSQQVNCRWYSGSGIYRHVWLQTMPLLHIAENGVFVTTSNISTKEATVNVEVTVQNEAANAGQAIVEVEGKQQQVELQAGESKSVCFSYTIQNPHLWSPQDPYLYTVNTKLSTQNSPCSTKFGVRSFSYDTEKGFVLNGKPMLLNGACVHHDDGVIGAMAFDDAEIRKVRLMKAAGFNLIRTSHNPTTRAFLDACDSLGMLVIGEAFDGWRTAKKPYDYSTLIDSCYREDIHAMVMRDRNHPSIISWSIGNEVIERKEIAVVTTARKLKAAVLECDKTRPVTEALCAWDRDWEIYDPHFEVLDIAGYNYMIFKHTTDHKRDPKRVMWQTESYPRGAFRNWATVHDYPYVIGDMVWTGLDYLGESGIGRYYYEGERPGESYAEGGQPDWHGACCGDVDMTGWRRPISHYRSMLWNDNEPLYMAVKEPNGYHGKIYETSWSVWPTWESWNWAGWEGKPIDVEVYTKAPEVKLYLNDQLVGTKKVSRDTEFKAVFTLPYEAGTLRAEAGDETVTLATAGEPARLRLTADRTKLTADGQSLAYITVEVVDKEGRVCPDAAIPCEAIVKGQATLMAFASADLKDREIKTSPRATTFKGRAIIVVRSTHKKGKVQVSVKSSLPVATTSIN
;
A
#
# COMPACT_ATOMS: atom_id res chain seq x y z
N MET A 1 -38.32 26.62 -68.76
CA MET A 1 -38.29 25.51 -67.78
C MET A 1 -37.01 24.71 -67.95
N LYS A 2 -36.04 24.86 -67.03
CA LYS A 2 -35.05 23.84 -66.65
C LYS A 2 -34.33 24.34 -65.39
N LYS A 3 -34.43 23.54 -64.34
CA LYS A 3 -34.10 23.86 -62.93
C LYS A 3 -32.58 23.97 -62.73
N LEU A 4 -32.17 24.99 -61.98
CA LEU A 4 -30.88 25.05 -61.29
C LEU A 4 -30.89 24.04 -60.14
N THR A 5 -29.88 23.17 -60.07
CA THR A 5 -29.60 22.35 -58.90
C THR A 5 -28.43 22.99 -58.14
N LEU A 6 -28.73 23.48 -56.94
CA LEU A 6 -27.80 24.11 -56.01
C LEU A 6 -26.91 23.03 -55.39
N CYS A 7 -25.59 23.08 -55.62
CA CYS A 7 -24.61 22.30 -54.87
C CYS A 7 -24.45 22.92 -53.47
N ALA A 8 -24.91 22.23 -52.44
CA ALA A 8 -24.59 22.55 -51.06
C ALA A 8 -23.17 22.05 -50.74
N VAL A 9 -22.20 22.96 -50.72
CA VAL A 9 -20.88 22.72 -50.15
C VAL A 9 -21.03 22.76 -48.63
N LEU A 10 -21.03 21.59 -48.00
CA LEU A 10 -20.81 21.46 -46.56
C LEU A 10 -19.37 21.89 -46.28
N LEU A 11 -19.20 23.13 -45.82
CA LEU A 11 -17.96 23.59 -45.18
C LEU A 11 -17.77 22.77 -43.90
N GLY A 12 -16.99 21.70 -43.99
CA GLY A 12 -16.39 21.07 -42.83
C GLY A 12 -15.46 22.08 -42.17
N ALA A 13 -15.84 22.58 -40.99
CA ALA A 13 -14.92 23.30 -40.14
C ALA A 13 -13.76 22.36 -39.81
N CYS A 14 -12.55 22.69 -40.26
CA CYS A 14 -11.33 22.08 -39.75
C CYS A 14 -11.24 22.38 -38.24
N MET A 15 -11.81 21.51 -37.42
CA MET A 15 -11.50 21.44 -36.01
C MET A 15 -10.03 21.04 -35.92
N CYS A 16 -9.18 21.95 -35.44
CA CYS A 16 -7.83 21.59 -35.02
C CYS A 16 -7.96 20.54 -33.92
N ALA A 17 -7.62 19.29 -34.23
CA ALA A 17 -7.58 18.18 -33.27
C ALA A 17 -6.72 18.57 -32.06
N GLN A 18 -7.35 18.85 -30.92
CA GLN A 18 -6.65 19.01 -29.65
C GLN A 18 -6.51 17.63 -29.01
N ALA A 19 -5.29 17.27 -28.63
CA ALA A 19 -5.04 16.02 -27.91
C ALA A 19 -5.55 16.14 -26.47
N GLN A 20 -6.05 15.04 -25.92
CA GLN A 20 -6.19 14.91 -24.48
C GLN A 20 -4.78 14.92 -23.87
N THR A 21 -4.53 15.83 -22.93
CA THR A 21 -3.24 15.93 -22.23
C THR A 21 -3.44 15.83 -20.74
N GLN A 22 -2.46 15.24 -20.06
CA GLN A 22 -2.36 15.23 -18.61
C GLN A 22 -0.99 15.77 -18.24
N GLN A 23 -0.96 16.77 -17.36
CA GLN A 23 0.25 17.36 -16.84
C GLN A 23 0.26 17.24 -15.33
N LEU A 24 1.37 16.73 -14.77
CA LEU A 24 1.56 16.71 -13.33
C LEU A 24 1.52 18.14 -12.78
N PHE A 25 0.68 18.37 -11.79
CA PHE A 25 0.35 19.69 -11.25
C PHE A 25 0.89 19.90 -9.82
N ASP A 26 1.85 19.06 -9.42
CA ASP A 26 2.33 18.94 -8.04
C ASP A 26 3.31 20.03 -7.58
N ASN A 27 3.99 20.71 -8.50
CA ASN A 27 5.10 21.58 -8.13
C ASN A 27 4.65 23.01 -7.85
N GLY A 28 5.21 23.68 -6.85
CA GLY A 28 5.03 25.12 -6.62
C GLY A 28 3.68 25.50 -6.03
N TRP A 29 3.21 24.76 -5.03
CA TRP A 29 2.07 25.14 -4.20
C TRP A 29 2.53 25.98 -3.01
N HIS A 30 1.62 26.79 -2.47
CA HIS A 30 1.77 27.41 -1.16
C HIS A 30 0.77 26.76 -0.23
N PHE A 31 1.23 26.31 0.94
CA PHE A 31 0.42 25.68 1.95
C PHE A 31 0.34 26.59 3.18
N SER A 32 -0.86 26.77 3.70
CA SER A 32 -1.16 27.54 4.91
C SER A 32 -1.79 26.65 5.98
N HIS A 33 -1.21 26.65 7.17
CA HIS A 33 -1.72 25.97 8.35
C HIS A 33 -1.29 26.73 9.61
N ASP A 34 -2.20 26.93 10.56
CA ASP A 34 -1.98 27.72 11.78
C ASP A 34 -1.32 29.10 11.54
N GLY A 35 -1.75 29.78 10.47
CA GLY A 35 -1.25 31.10 10.09
C GLY A 35 0.17 31.13 9.50
N LYS A 36 0.85 29.98 9.37
CA LYS A 36 2.14 29.85 8.68
C LYS A 36 1.92 29.50 7.22
N ILE A 37 2.65 30.17 6.33
CA ILE A 37 2.63 29.89 4.89
C ILE A 37 4.01 29.40 4.46
N ILE A 38 4.05 28.25 3.80
CA ILE A 38 5.27 27.63 3.25
C ILE A 38 5.07 27.22 1.80
N SER A 39 6.14 27.16 1.02
CA SER A 39 6.10 26.55 -0.31
C SER A 39 6.25 25.04 -0.20
N VAL A 40 5.41 24.29 -0.91
CA VAL A 40 5.41 22.83 -0.93
C VAL A 40 5.29 22.31 -2.36
N ASN A 41 5.81 21.12 -2.59
CA ASN A 41 5.54 20.33 -3.79
C ASN A 41 4.81 19.07 -3.35
N LEU A 42 3.73 18.74 -4.03
CA LEU A 42 2.95 17.54 -3.78
C LEU A 42 3.72 16.28 -4.23
N PRO A 43 3.35 15.10 -3.71
CA PRO A 43 2.46 14.87 -2.56
C PRO A 43 2.90 15.55 -1.25
N HIS A 44 1.94 15.97 -0.41
CA HIS A 44 2.23 16.65 0.85
C HIS A 44 1.27 16.20 1.97
N ASP A 45 1.88 15.81 3.09
CA ASP A 45 1.23 15.49 4.35
C ASP A 45 1.81 16.42 5.42
N TRP A 46 0.98 17.27 6.04
CA TRP A 46 1.48 18.22 7.03
C TRP A 46 1.68 17.62 8.41
N ASP A 47 0.99 16.53 8.75
CA ASP A 47 1.05 15.94 10.10
C ASP A 47 2.44 15.40 10.41
N ILE A 48 3.09 14.74 9.44
CA ILE A 48 4.43 14.17 9.58
C ILE A 48 5.54 15.21 9.82
N SER A 49 5.24 16.50 9.61
CA SER A 49 6.14 17.61 9.90
C SER A 49 6.09 18.07 11.37
N TYR A 50 5.26 17.42 12.19
CA TYR A 50 5.17 17.64 13.63
C TYR A 50 5.63 16.39 14.40
N ALA A 51 6.02 16.59 15.65
CA ALA A 51 6.24 15.47 16.56
C ALA A 51 4.89 14.94 17.04
N SER A 52 4.80 13.63 17.22
CA SER A 52 3.67 13.02 17.94
C SER A 52 3.65 13.54 19.38
N ASN A 53 2.46 13.87 19.88
CA ASN A 53 2.29 14.35 21.24
C ASN A 53 0.98 13.84 21.86
N PRO A 54 1.01 12.91 22.83
CA PRO A 54 -0.20 12.37 23.43
C PRO A 54 -1.03 13.38 24.22
N GLU A 55 -0.46 14.52 24.61
CA GLU A 55 -1.18 15.57 25.34
C GLU A 55 -2.00 16.48 24.41
N THR A 56 -1.52 16.70 23.18
CA THR A 56 -2.11 17.69 22.25
C THR A 56 -2.55 17.11 20.91
N GLY A 57 -2.19 15.86 20.61
CA GLY A 57 -2.47 15.20 19.34
C GLY A 57 -3.95 14.88 19.18
N ALA A 58 -4.62 15.57 18.25
CA ALA A 58 -6.06 15.44 18.04
C ALA A 58 -6.48 14.04 17.56
N THR A 59 -5.59 13.35 16.83
CA THR A 59 -5.86 12.02 16.27
C THR A 59 -5.87 10.89 17.32
N GLY A 60 -5.41 11.16 18.54
CA GLY A 60 -5.35 10.17 19.62
C GLY A 60 -4.43 8.98 19.32
N THR A 61 -4.58 7.90 20.08
CA THR A 61 -3.82 6.64 19.90
C THR A 61 -4.02 6.03 18.52
N ASP A 62 -5.20 6.24 17.93
CA ASP A 62 -5.57 5.67 16.64
C ASP A 62 -4.74 6.29 15.50
N GLY A 63 -4.61 7.62 15.44
CA GLY A 63 -3.80 8.26 14.41
C GLY A 63 -2.39 8.62 14.85
N GLY A 64 -1.85 8.06 15.94
CA GLY A 64 -0.45 8.23 16.33
C GLY A 64 -0.14 9.54 17.07
N TRP A 65 -1.15 10.20 17.63
CA TRP A 65 -1.03 11.45 18.40
C TRP A 65 -0.54 12.66 17.58
N PHE A 66 -0.88 12.70 16.30
CA PHE A 66 -0.63 13.82 15.39
C PHE A 66 -1.73 14.90 15.44
N PRO A 67 -1.45 16.15 15.04
CA PRO A 67 -2.32 17.30 15.27
C PRO A 67 -3.55 17.40 14.36
N ALA A 68 -3.48 16.94 13.10
CA ALA A 68 -4.50 17.07 12.08
C ALA A 68 -4.94 18.52 11.83
N GLY A 69 -6.25 18.82 11.84
CA GLY A 69 -6.77 20.19 11.73
C GLY A 69 -7.13 20.61 10.31
N LYS A 70 -7.05 21.91 10.01
CA LYS A 70 -7.45 22.50 8.72
C LYS A 70 -6.25 23.10 8.00
N GLY A 71 -6.17 22.88 6.69
CA GLY A 71 -5.10 23.40 5.85
C GLY A 71 -5.64 23.97 4.55
N GLU A 72 -4.90 24.89 3.96
CA GLU A 72 -5.25 25.50 2.67
C GLU A 72 -4.05 25.47 1.71
N TYR A 73 -4.27 24.96 0.51
CA TYR A 73 -3.29 24.93 -0.57
C TYR A 73 -3.66 25.96 -1.63
N ARG A 74 -2.70 26.73 -2.12
CA ARG A 74 -2.87 27.75 -3.16
C ARG A 74 -1.86 27.58 -4.28
N LYS A 75 -2.31 27.72 -5.52
CA LYS A 75 -1.43 27.70 -6.68
C LYS A 75 -1.94 28.61 -7.79
N ALA A 76 -1.03 29.43 -8.31
CA ALA A 76 -1.28 30.22 -9.51
C ALA A 76 -0.88 29.41 -10.76
N PHE A 77 -1.68 29.51 -11.83
CA PHE A 77 -1.40 28.83 -13.10
C PHE A 77 -1.99 29.56 -14.31
N ALA A 78 -1.32 29.46 -15.45
CA ALA A 78 -1.83 30.02 -16.70
C ALA A 78 -2.98 29.17 -17.24
N THR A 79 -3.95 29.80 -17.92
CA THR A 79 -5.06 29.11 -18.58
C THR A 79 -4.51 28.12 -19.62
N PRO A 80 -4.76 26.81 -19.46
CA PRO A 80 -4.29 25.81 -20.41
C PRO A 80 -4.99 25.92 -21.76
N LYS A 81 -4.39 25.32 -22.79
CA LYS A 81 -5.05 25.14 -24.08
C LYS A 81 -5.90 23.87 -24.02
N GLY A 82 -7.21 24.02 -24.15
CA GLY A 82 -8.18 22.92 -24.15
C GLY A 82 -9.61 23.46 -24.22
N GLU A 83 -10.54 22.67 -24.73
CA GLU A 83 -11.98 22.98 -24.63
C GLU A 83 -12.49 22.71 -23.21
N LEU A 84 -12.05 21.61 -22.62
CA LEU A 84 -12.23 21.26 -21.23
C LEU A 84 -10.89 21.32 -20.49
N VAL A 85 -10.93 21.81 -19.27
CA VAL A 85 -9.82 21.84 -18.32
C VAL A 85 -10.32 21.28 -16.99
N LYS A 86 -9.73 20.17 -16.56
CA LYS A 86 -10.10 19.47 -15.32
C LYS A 86 -8.91 19.37 -14.38
N LEU A 87 -9.18 19.43 -13.07
CA LEU A 87 -8.22 19.08 -12.02
C LEU A 87 -8.60 17.70 -11.48
N HIS A 88 -7.70 16.74 -11.64
CA HIS A 88 -7.87 15.39 -11.11
C HIS A 88 -6.98 15.21 -9.87
N PHE A 89 -7.60 14.89 -8.74
CA PHE A 89 -6.93 14.62 -7.48
C PHE A 89 -6.97 13.11 -7.24
N GLU A 90 -5.82 12.48 -7.05
CA GLU A 90 -5.78 11.04 -6.77
C GLU A 90 -6.16 10.68 -5.32
N GLY A 91 -6.14 11.67 -4.43
CA GLY A 91 -6.63 11.58 -3.06
C GLY A 91 -6.24 12.80 -2.23
N VAL A 92 -7.16 13.22 -1.36
CA VAL A 92 -6.97 14.33 -0.42
C VAL A 92 -7.59 13.90 0.90
N TYR A 93 -6.80 13.84 1.98
CA TYR A 93 -7.31 13.45 3.29
C TYR A 93 -7.49 14.69 4.18
N GLN A 94 -8.71 15.13 4.49
CA GLN A 94 -9.99 14.76 3.86
C GLN A 94 -10.92 15.97 3.74
N ARG A 95 -12.14 15.77 3.25
CA ARG A 95 -13.17 16.80 3.06
C ARG A 95 -12.63 18.03 2.32
N ALA A 96 -12.19 17.77 1.09
CA ALA A 96 -11.62 18.79 0.22
C ALA A 96 -12.70 19.69 -0.37
N GLU A 97 -12.46 21.01 -0.38
CA GLU A 97 -13.20 21.98 -1.19
C GLU A 97 -12.27 22.68 -2.17
N VAL A 98 -12.63 22.69 -3.44
CA VAL A 98 -11.82 23.28 -4.52
C VAL A 98 -12.47 24.59 -4.98
N PHE A 99 -11.70 25.67 -4.95
CA PHE A 99 -12.08 26.99 -5.45
C PHE A 99 -11.15 27.40 -6.58
N VAL A 100 -11.70 28.02 -7.61
CA VAL A 100 -10.94 28.62 -8.71
C VAL A 100 -11.37 30.06 -8.87
N ASN A 101 -10.40 30.98 -8.83
CA ASN A 101 -10.63 32.42 -8.95
C ASN A 101 -11.72 32.95 -8.00
N GLY A 102 -11.73 32.43 -6.76
CA GLY A 102 -12.66 32.80 -5.69
C GLY A 102 -14.03 32.10 -5.73
N GLN A 103 -14.31 31.26 -6.73
CA GLN A 103 -15.59 30.55 -6.86
C GLN A 103 -15.42 29.06 -6.52
N LYS A 104 -16.40 28.47 -5.81
CA LYS A 104 -16.38 27.04 -5.48
C LYS A 104 -16.64 26.23 -6.76
N ALA A 105 -15.66 25.41 -7.14
CA ALA A 105 -15.68 24.59 -8.35
C ALA A 105 -16.03 23.13 -8.06
N GLY A 106 -15.68 22.60 -6.88
CA GLY A 106 -15.97 21.22 -6.52
C GLY A 106 -15.70 20.92 -5.05
N GLN A 107 -16.05 19.72 -4.61
CA GLN A 107 -15.76 19.19 -3.28
C GLN A 107 -15.71 17.67 -3.32
N HIS A 108 -14.99 17.07 -2.36
CA HIS A 108 -14.94 15.62 -2.18
C HIS A 108 -14.77 15.27 -0.71
N ALA A 109 -15.56 14.34 -0.20
CA ALA A 109 -15.61 14.05 1.24
C ALA A 109 -14.60 12.98 1.66
N TYR A 110 -14.58 11.86 0.94
CA TYR A 110 -13.79 10.69 1.34
C TYR A 110 -12.31 10.87 1.04
N GLY A 111 -11.46 10.41 1.96
CA GLY A 111 -10.02 10.68 1.92
C GLY A 111 -9.21 9.82 0.94
N TYR A 112 -9.76 8.71 0.46
CA TYR A 112 -8.98 7.66 -0.24
C TYR A 112 -9.37 7.45 -1.71
N THR A 113 -10.49 7.99 -2.16
CA THR A 113 -10.93 7.87 -3.56
C THR A 113 -10.48 9.07 -4.38
N PRO A 114 -10.14 8.87 -5.66
CA PRO A 114 -9.85 9.98 -6.56
C PRO A 114 -11.12 10.77 -6.89
N PHE A 115 -10.97 12.03 -7.29
CA PHE A 115 -12.06 12.84 -7.82
C PHE A 115 -11.56 13.88 -8.82
N THR A 116 -12.45 14.26 -9.74
CA THR A 116 -12.16 15.20 -10.83
C THR A 116 -13.10 16.40 -10.76
N VAL A 117 -12.54 17.60 -10.89
CA VAL A 117 -13.29 18.87 -10.90
C VAL A 117 -13.13 19.53 -12.27
N ASP A 118 -14.24 19.78 -12.97
CA ASP A 118 -14.24 20.63 -14.16
C ASP A 118 -14.06 22.09 -13.76
N VAL A 119 -12.91 22.67 -14.12
CA VAL A 119 -12.57 24.05 -13.79
C VAL A 119 -12.82 25.01 -14.94
N THR A 120 -13.19 24.50 -16.12
CA THR A 120 -13.39 25.28 -17.36
C THR A 120 -14.24 26.54 -17.17
N PRO A 121 -15.41 26.48 -16.47
CA PRO A 121 -16.28 27.65 -16.34
C PRO A 121 -15.66 28.79 -15.50
N TYR A 122 -14.66 28.48 -14.68
CA TYR A 122 -14.09 29.39 -13.69
C TYR A 122 -12.80 30.06 -14.16
N LEU A 123 -12.22 29.61 -15.27
CA LEU A 123 -10.94 30.11 -15.77
C LEU A 123 -11.08 31.50 -16.41
N TYR A 124 -10.08 32.34 -16.17
CA TYR A 124 -9.90 33.60 -16.89
C TYR A 124 -9.48 33.33 -18.34
N LYS A 125 -10.14 34.04 -19.27
CA LYS A 125 -9.87 33.92 -20.72
C LYS A 125 -8.96 35.04 -21.25
N ASP A 126 -8.63 36.02 -20.42
CA ASP A 126 -7.90 37.24 -20.76
C ASP A 126 -6.41 37.19 -20.41
N LYS A 127 -5.80 35.99 -20.45
CA LYS A 127 -4.37 35.71 -20.15
C LYS A 127 -3.92 36.01 -18.72
N ARG A 128 -4.80 36.46 -17.82
CA ARG A 128 -4.49 36.56 -16.39
C ARG A 128 -4.21 35.16 -15.81
N LEU A 129 -3.33 35.09 -14.80
CA LEU A 129 -3.14 33.85 -14.06
C LEU A 129 -4.42 33.51 -13.29
N ASN A 130 -4.76 32.24 -13.28
CA ASN A 130 -5.79 31.67 -12.43
C ASN A 130 -5.19 31.31 -11.08
N GLU A 131 -6.00 31.38 -10.04
CA GLU A 131 -5.68 30.83 -8.72
C GLU A 131 -6.59 29.64 -8.44
N VAL A 132 -6.01 28.50 -8.07
CA VAL A 132 -6.73 27.42 -7.40
C VAL A 132 -6.43 27.46 -5.90
N VAL A 133 -7.48 27.30 -5.10
CA VAL A 133 -7.41 27.14 -3.65
C VAL A 133 -8.08 25.82 -3.27
N VAL A 134 -7.38 24.96 -2.55
CA VAL A 134 -7.92 23.70 -2.02
C VAL A 134 -7.92 23.79 -0.51
N LYS A 135 -9.10 23.79 0.09
CA LYS A 135 -9.27 23.73 1.55
C LYS A 135 -9.44 22.28 1.96
N VAL A 136 -8.71 21.86 2.98
CA VAL A 136 -8.72 20.50 3.51
C VAL A 136 -9.10 20.57 4.99
N ASP A 137 -10.08 19.77 5.40
CA ASP A 137 -10.60 19.75 6.77
C ASP A 137 -10.50 18.35 7.38
N ASN A 138 -9.44 18.14 8.16
CA ASN A 138 -9.22 16.97 9.00
C ASN A 138 -9.41 17.29 10.50
N SER A 139 -10.20 18.32 10.84
CA SER A 139 -10.35 18.79 12.23
C SER A 139 -11.30 17.96 13.09
N GLN A 140 -12.24 17.24 12.48
CA GLN A 140 -13.12 16.32 13.21
C GLN A 140 -12.37 15.01 13.48
N GLN A 141 -11.88 14.87 14.71
CA GLN A 141 -11.13 13.71 15.20
C GLN A 141 -11.83 13.10 16.43
N VAL A 142 -11.73 11.80 16.67
CA VAL A 142 -11.01 10.79 15.85
C VAL A 142 -11.89 10.32 14.68
N ASN A 143 -11.31 10.20 13.48
CA ASN A 143 -12.02 9.77 12.26
C ASN A 143 -11.43 8.54 11.55
N CYS A 144 -10.31 8.02 12.03
CA CYS A 144 -9.62 6.87 11.45
C CYS A 144 -9.03 6.04 12.59
N ARG A 145 -8.84 4.73 12.38
CA ARG A 145 -8.18 3.85 13.37
C ARG A 145 -6.66 3.89 13.26
N TRP A 146 -6.11 4.27 12.11
CA TRP A 146 -4.68 4.36 11.84
C TRP A 146 -4.28 5.80 11.47
N TYR A 147 -2.99 6.05 11.27
CA TYR A 147 -2.50 7.33 10.78
C TYR A 147 -3.01 7.59 9.37
N SER A 148 -3.89 8.58 9.22
CA SER A 148 -4.41 9.00 7.91
C SER A 148 -3.49 9.98 7.19
N GLY A 149 -2.72 10.76 7.94
CA GLY A 149 -2.09 11.99 7.46
C GLY A 149 -3.12 13.08 7.19
N SER A 150 -2.62 14.24 6.77
CA SER A 150 -3.48 15.37 6.42
C SER A 150 -2.95 16.14 5.22
N GLY A 151 -3.78 16.30 4.18
CA GLY A 151 -3.43 17.11 3.01
C GLY A 151 -3.67 16.45 1.66
N ILE A 152 -3.02 17.00 0.65
CA ILE A 152 -3.03 16.48 -0.72
C ILE A 152 -1.87 15.49 -0.83
N TYR A 153 -2.11 14.29 -0.30
CA TYR A 153 -1.09 13.25 -0.09
C TYR A 153 -0.88 12.34 -1.31
N ARG A 154 -1.60 12.58 -2.41
CA ARG A 154 -1.40 11.94 -3.72
C ARG A 154 -1.30 12.98 -4.83
N HIS A 155 -0.93 12.54 -6.03
CA HIS A 155 -0.73 13.40 -7.18
C HIS A 155 -1.98 14.21 -7.58
N VAL A 156 -1.73 15.40 -8.12
CA VAL A 156 -2.75 16.22 -8.79
C VAL A 156 -2.37 16.38 -10.25
N TRP A 157 -3.33 16.17 -11.14
CA TRP A 157 -3.15 16.28 -12.57
C TRP A 157 -4.02 17.39 -13.15
N LEU A 158 -3.40 18.25 -13.96
CA LEU A 158 -4.09 19.21 -14.79
C LEU A 158 -4.35 18.55 -16.15
N GLN A 159 -5.62 18.32 -16.45
CA GLN A 159 -6.04 17.61 -17.64
C GLN A 159 -6.70 18.57 -18.62
N THR A 160 -6.35 18.47 -19.91
CA THR A 160 -7.10 19.14 -20.96
C THR A 160 -7.62 18.14 -21.97
N MET A 161 -8.81 18.37 -22.51
CA MET A 161 -9.44 17.48 -23.49
C MET A 161 -10.44 18.22 -24.38
N PRO A 162 -10.73 17.71 -25.58
CA PRO A 162 -11.89 18.16 -26.36
C PRO A 162 -13.21 17.83 -25.67
N LEU A 163 -14.29 18.51 -26.03
CA LEU A 163 -15.64 18.18 -25.52
C LEU A 163 -16.06 16.74 -25.88
N LEU A 164 -15.61 16.22 -27.02
CA LEU A 164 -15.79 14.83 -27.42
C LEU A 164 -14.50 14.04 -27.17
N HIS A 165 -14.49 13.20 -26.14
CA HIS A 165 -13.28 12.52 -25.65
C HIS A 165 -13.59 11.10 -25.13
N ILE A 166 -12.55 10.29 -24.91
CA ILE A 166 -12.68 9.02 -24.19
C ILE A 166 -12.91 9.36 -22.72
N ALA A 167 -13.96 8.78 -22.12
CA ALA A 167 -14.32 9.06 -20.74
C ALA A 167 -13.17 8.69 -19.77
N GLU A 168 -13.12 9.36 -18.62
CA GLU A 168 -12.18 9.03 -17.56
C GLU A 168 -12.38 7.57 -17.11
N ASN A 169 -11.29 6.78 -17.07
CA ASN A 169 -11.34 5.33 -16.85
C ASN A 169 -12.29 4.56 -17.80
N GLY A 170 -12.54 5.14 -18.99
CA GLY A 170 -13.49 4.64 -19.98
C GLY A 170 -12.97 3.50 -20.87
N VAL A 171 -11.70 3.08 -20.72
CA VAL A 171 -11.16 1.90 -21.40
C VAL A 171 -11.18 0.73 -20.43
N PHE A 172 -11.89 -0.35 -20.76
CA PHE A 172 -11.93 -1.57 -19.96
C PHE A 172 -11.49 -2.78 -20.77
N VAL A 173 -10.43 -3.43 -20.32
CA VAL A 173 -9.85 -4.60 -20.97
C VAL A 173 -10.18 -5.85 -20.17
N THR A 174 -10.74 -6.85 -20.84
CA THR A 174 -10.95 -8.19 -20.27
C THR A 174 -10.36 -9.25 -21.19
N THR A 175 -10.01 -10.41 -20.62
CA THR A 175 -9.45 -11.53 -21.38
C THR A 175 -10.30 -12.78 -21.18
N SER A 176 -10.63 -13.47 -22.27
CA SER A 176 -11.43 -14.70 -22.28
C SER A 176 -10.79 -15.77 -23.18
N ASN A 177 -11.30 -17.00 -23.12
CA ASN A 177 -10.81 -18.14 -23.92
C ASN A 177 -9.28 -18.34 -23.80
N ILE A 178 -8.75 -18.23 -22.58
CA ILE A 178 -7.31 -18.22 -22.34
C ILE A 178 -6.75 -19.64 -22.35
N SER A 179 -5.78 -19.89 -23.22
CA SER A 179 -5.01 -21.12 -23.30
C SER A 179 -3.54 -20.80 -23.60
N THR A 180 -2.70 -21.84 -23.68
CA THR A 180 -1.31 -21.68 -24.14
C THR A 180 -1.19 -21.33 -25.62
N LYS A 181 -2.26 -21.55 -26.42
CA LYS A 181 -2.26 -21.29 -27.87
C LYS A 181 -2.80 -19.92 -28.23
N GLU A 182 -3.84 -19.48 -27.52
CA GLU A 182 -4.47 -18.20 -27.78
C GLU A 182 -5.22 -17.65 -26.56
N ALA A 183 -5.43 -16.34 -26.57
CA ALA A 183 -6.33 -15.63 -25.67
C ALA A 183 -7.10 -14.55 -26.44
N THR A 184 -8.40 -14.42 -26.17
CA THR A 184 -9.23 -13.33 -26.68
C THR A 184 -9.11 -12.12 -25.77
N VAL A 185 -8.77 -10.96 -26.33
CA VAL A 185 -8.79 -9.67 -25.64
C VAL A 185 -10.04 -8.91 -26.07
N ASN A 186 -10.87 -8.52 -25.11
CA ASN A 186 -12.04 -7.68 -25.33
C ASN A 186 -11.78 -6.30 -24.74
N VAL A 187 -12.07 -5.26 -25.52
CA VAL A 187 -11.82 -3.86 -25.16
C VAL A 187 -13.11 -3.08 -25.30
N GLU A 188 -13.64 -2.61 -24.18
CA GLU A 188 -14.73 -1.65 -24.17
C GLU A 188 -14.15 -0.24 -24.07
N VAL A 189 -14.63 0.67 -24.92
CA VAL A 189 -14.23 2.08 -24.90
C VAL A 189 -15.48 2.95 -24.77
N THR A 190 -15.58 3.68 -23.67
CA THR A 190 -16.63 4.66 -23.39
C THR A 190 -16.22 6.03 -23.93
N VAL A 191 -17.05 6.59 -24.80
CA VAL A 191 -16.88 7.94 -25.35
C VAL A 191 -17.88 8.87 -24.70
N GLN A 192 -17.42 10.06 -24.31
CA GLN A 192 -18.23 11.11 -23.69
C GLN A 192 -18.34 12.31 -24.62
N ASN A 193 -19.56 12.81 -24.80
CA ASN A 193 -19.83 14.08 -25.48
C ASN A 193 -20.30 15.14 -24.47
N GLU A 194 -19.42 16.05 -24.06
CA GLU A 194 -19.78 17.18 -23.18
C GLU A 194 -20.20 18.43 -23.97
N ALA A 195 -20.30 18.35 -25.30
CA ALA A 195 -20.76 19.47 -26.11
C ALA A 195 -22.29 19.67 -26.01
N ALA A 196 -22.73 20.90 -26.30
CA ALA A 196 -24.15 21.25 -26.39
C ALA A 196 -24.86 20.70 -27.64
N ASN A 197 -24.12 20.06 -28.55
CA ASN A 197 -24.64 19.53 -29.81
C ASN A 197 -24.27 18.05 -29.96
N ALA A 198 -25.01 17.33 -30.80
CA ALA A 198 -24.64 15.97 -31.18
C ALA A 198 -23.25 15.94 -31.87
N GLY A 199 -22.52 14.86 -31.62
CA GLY A 199 -21.17 14.65 -32.12
C GLY A 199 -21.02 13.26 -32.74
N GLN A 200 -20.03 13.14 -33.60
CA GLN A 200 -19.65 11.87 -34.22
C GLN A 200 -18.14 11.71 -34.13
N ALA A 201 -17.70 10.51 -33.75
CA ALA A 201 -16.29 10.14 -33.72
C ALA A 201 -16.09 8.72 -34.25
N ILE A 202 -14.86 8.42 -34.66
CA ILE A 202 -14.40 7.06 -34.92
C ILE A 202 -13.48 6.67 -33.77
N VAL A 203 -13.82 5.59 -33.08
CA VAL A 203 -12.95 4.96 -32.08
C VAL A 203 -12.07 3.95 -32.80
N GLU A 204 -10.76 3.98 -32.53
CA GLU A 204 -9.79 3.00 -33.03
C GLU A 204 -9.14 2.26 -31.87
N VAL A 205 -9.07 0.92 -31.98
CA VAL A 205 -8.37 0.03 -31.05
C VAL A 205 -7.54 -0.94 -31.86
N GLU A 206 -6.21 -0.92 -31.68
CA GLU A 206 -5.26 -1.79 -32.42
C GLU A 206 -5.53 -1.81 -33.94
N GLY A 207 -5.79 -0.63 -34.52
CA GLY A 207 -6.07 -0.46 -35.96
C GLY A 207 -7.49 -0.83 -36.42
N LYS A 208 -8.34 -1.40 -35.55
CA LYS A 208 -9.76 -1.64 -35.84
C LYS A 208 -10.57 -0.39 -35.52
N GLN A 209 -11.54 -0.04 -36.35
CA GLN A 209 -12.32 1.20 -36.22
C GLN A 209 -13.82 0.94 -36.09
N GLN A 210 -14.49 1.72 -35.24
CA GLN A 210 -15.95 1.76 -35.13
C GLN A 210 -16.42 3.21 -34.99
N GLN A 211 -17.51 3.54 -35.69
CA GLN A 211 -18.13 4.87 -35.63
C GLN A 211 -19.12 4.92 -34.47
N VAL A 212 -19.11 6.04 -33.75
CA VAL A 212 -20.04 6.31 -32.66
C VAL A 212 -20.68 7.68 -32.87
N GLU A 213 -22.00 7.71 -32.70
CA GLU A 213 -22.81 8.92 -32.68
C GLU A 213 -23.38 9.10 -31.28
N LEU A 214 -23.24 10.31 -30.74
CA LEU A 214 -23.67 10.69 -29.41
C LEU A 214 -24.48 11.99 -29.47
N GLN A 215 -25.60 12.04 -28.74
CA GLN A 215 -26.33 13.26 -28.47
C GLN A 215 -25.53 14.18 -27.53
N ALA A 216 -25.98 15.42 -27.37
CA ALA A 216 -25.40 16.36 -26.42
C ALA A 216 -25.47 15.79 -24.99
N GLY A 217 -24.34 15.76 -24.27
CA GLY A 217 -24.25 15.22 -22.91
C GLY A 217 -24.21 13.69 -22.80
N GLU A 218 -24.35 12.96 -23.91
CA GLU A 218 -24.43 11.49 -23.89
C GLU A 218 -23.05 10.82 -23.68
N SER A 219 -23.08 9.66 -23.04
CA SER A 219 -21.95 8.72 -22.94
C SER A 219 -22.33 7.40 -23.62
N LYS A 220 -21.42 6.81 -24.39
CA LYS A 220 -21.69 5.55 -25.12
C LYS A 220 -20.45 4.67 -25.21
N SER A 221 -20.61 3.39 -24.91
CA SER A 221 -19.56 2.37 -25.05
C SER A 221 -19.60 1.70 -26.43
N VAL A 222 -18.42 1.41 -26.97
CA VAL A 222 -18.22 0.57 -28.16
C VAL A 222 -17.23 -0.55 -27.82
N CYS A 223 -17.41 -1.72 -28.43
CA CYS A 223 -16.66 -2.93 -28.07
C CYS A 223 -15.84 -3.47 -29.23
N PHE A 224 -14.58 -3.77 -28.94
CA PHE A 224 -13.62 -4.39 -29.84
C PHE A 224 -13.19 -5.75 -29.28
N SER A 225 -12.77 -6.65 -30.16
CA SER A 225 -12.19 -7.92 -29.77
C SER A 225 -11.09 -8.33 -30.75
N TYR A 226 -10.00 -8.90 -30.25
CA TYR A 226 -8.92 -9.48 -31.05
C TYR A 226 -8.25 -10.65 -30.31
N THR A 227 -7.47 -11.45 -31.02
CA THR A 227 -6.83 -12.65 -30.46
C THR A 227 -5.32 -12.47 -30.39
N ILE A 228 -4.73 -12.78 -29.24
CA ILE A 228 -3.29 -12.93 -29.07
C ILE A 228 -2.96 -14.41 -29.26
N GLN A 229 -2.05 -14.71 -30.19
CA GLN A 229 -1.52 -16.07 -30.39
C GLN A 229 -0.33 -16.30 -29.45
N ASN A 230 -0.24 -17.49 -28.87
CA ASN A 230 0.74 -17.90 -27.87
C ASN A 230 0.93 -16.84 -26.77
N PRO A 231 -0.13 -16.50 -26.01
CA PRO A 231 -0.09 -15.40 -25.06
C PRO A 231 0.92 -15.66 -23.94
N HIS A 232 1.64 -14.61 -23.56
CA HIS A 232 2.47 -14.59 -22.37
C HIS A 232 1.57 -14.31 -21.16
N LEU A 233 1.33 -15.33 -20.34
CA LEU A 233 0.40 -15.22 -19.22
C LEU A 233 1.03 -14.49 -18.04
N TRP A 234 0.33 -13.49 -17.51
CA TRP A 234 0.73 -12.78 -16.30
C TRP A 234 0.63 -13.70 -15.08
N SER A 235 1.66 -13.68 -14.23
CA SER A 235 1.66 -14.35 -12.92
C SER A 235 2.61 -13.63 -11.95
N PRO A 236 2.53 -13.89 -10.63
CA PRO A 236 3.48 -13.36 -9.66
C PRO A 236 4.96 -13.67 -9.92
N GLN A 237 5.27 -14.71 -10.68
CA GLN A 237 6.64 -15.10 -11.06
C GLN A 237 7.04 -14.57 -12.44
N ASP A 238 6.05 -14.24 -13.28
CA ASP A 238 6.24 -13.80 -14.65
C ASP A 238 5.20 -12.71 -14.99
N PRO A 239 5.42 -11.47 -14.50
CA PRO A 239 4.43 -10.40 -14.53
C PRO A 239 4.38 -9.67 -15.89
N TYR A 240 4.17 -10.41 -16.98
CA TYR A 240 4.15 -9.83 -18.32
C TYR A 240 2.92 -8.92 -18.54
N LEU A 241 3.16 -7.70 -19.01
CA LEU A 241 2.13 -6.71 -19.28
C LEU A 241 2.07 -6.38 -20.77
N TYR A 242 0.87 -6.49 -21.33
CA TYR A 242 0.53 -5.97 -22.64
C TYR A 242 0.09 -4.51 -22.53
N THR A 243 0.03 -3.83 -23.67
CA THR A 243 -0.54 -2.50 -23.79
C THR A 243 -1.54 -2.50 -24.94
N VAL A 244 -2.74 -1.98 -24.70
CA VAL A 244 -3.71 -1.66 -25.76
C VAL A 244 -3.69 -0.16 -26.01
N ASN A 245 -3.65 0.23 -27.28
CA ASN A 245 -3.73 1.61 -27.70
C ASN A 245 -5.15 1.91 -28.22
N THR A 246 -5.74 2.96 -27.67
CA THR A 246 -7.08 3.43 -28.00
C THR A 246 -7.00 4.88 -28.46
N LYS A 247 -7.70 5.25 -29.53
CA LYS A 247 -7.71 6.65 -30.00
C LYS A 247 -9.09 7.03 -30.54
N LEU A 248 -9.43 8.31 -30.45
CA LEU A 248 -10.50 8.89 -31.25
C LEU A 248 -9.92 9.50 -32.53
N SER A 249 -10.67 9.48 -33.63
CA SER A 249 -10.28 10.15 -34.88
C SER A 249 -10.03 11.65 -34.74
N THR A 250 -10.61 12.26 -33.70
CA THR A 250 -10.41 13.68 -33.34
C THR A 250 -9.12 13.92 -32.54
N GLN A 251 -8.38 12.87 -32.18
CA GLN A 251 -7.15 12.94 -31.39
C GLN A 251 -5.93 12.51 -32.21
N ASN A 252 -4.80 13.19 -31.98
CA ASN A 252 -3.54 12.88 -32.69
C ASN A 252 -2.74 11.74 -32.05
N SER A 253 -2.91 11.50 -30.74
CA SER A 253 -2.15 10.50 -29.99
C SER A 253 -3.09 9.52 -29.29
N PRO A 254 -2.77 8.21 -29.28
CA PRO A 254 -3.56 7.23 -28.56
C PRO A 254 -3.38 7.36 -27.03
N CYS A 255 -4.43 6.97 -26.30
CA CYS A 255 -4.35 6.60 -24.90
C CYS A 255 -3.94 5.13 -24.79
N SER A 256 -2.96 4.84 -23.93
CA SER A 256 -2.45 3.48 -23.71
C SER A 256 -2.98 2.94 -22.38
N THR A 257 -3.50 1.71 -22.39
CA THR A 257 -3.93 0.99 -21.18
C THR A 257 -3.13 -0.29 -21.06
N LYS A 258 -2.45 -0.47 -19.93
CA LYS A 258 -1.74 -1.72 -19.63
C LYS A 258 -2.72 -2.78 -19.11
N PHE A 259 -2.46 -4.03 -19.43
CA PHE A 259 -3.23 -5.17 -18.94
C PHE A 259 -2.36 -6.44 -18.92
N GLY A 260 -2.76 -7.44 -18.15
CA GLY A 260 -2.14 -8.78 -18.15
C GLY A 260 -3.14 -9.83 -18.62
N VAL A 261 -2.67 -10.80 -19.41
CA VAL A 261 -3.49 -11.96 -19.80
C VAL A 261 -3.36 -13.02 -18.73
N ARG A 262 -4.43 -13.33 -18.00
CA ARG A 262 -4.44 -14.42 -17.01
C ARG A 262 -5.84 -14.94 -16.76
N SER A 263 -5.93 -16.19 -16.35
CA SER A 263 -7.16 -16.78 -15.80
C SER A 263 -6.93 -17.17 -14.34
N PHE A 264 -7.95 -17.04 -13.52
CA PHE A 264 -7.96 -17.67 -12.20
C PHE A 264 -9.32 -18.24 -11.89
N SER A 265 -9.34 -19.25 -11.02
CA SER A 265 -10.54 -19.87 -10.47
C SER A 265 -10.31 -20.20 -9.00
N TYR A 266 -11.40 -20.40 -8.28
CA TYR A 266 -11.38 -20.82 -6.89
C TYR A 266 -12.56 -21.76 -6.65
N ASP A 267 -12.31 -22.85 -5.93
CA ASP A 267 -13.35 -23.79 -5.50
C ASP A 267 -12.87 -24.55 -4.25
N THR A 268 -13.76 -25.31 -3.61
CA THR A 268 -13.46 -26.01 -2.35
C THR A 268 -12.64 -27.29 -2.52
N GLU A 269 -12.43 -27.76 -3.75
CA GLU A 269 -11.69 -28.99 -4.05
C GLU A 269 -10.25 -28.69 -4.51
N LYS A 270 -10.07 -27.69 -5.38
CA LYS A 270 -8.80 -27.31 -6.00
C LYS A 270 -8.15 -26.07 -5.37
N GLY A 271 -8.89 -25.36 -4.52
CA GLY A 271 -8.47 -24.09 -3.95
C GLY A 271 -8.29 -23.02 -5.03
N PHE A 272 -7.34 -22.10 -4.82
CA PHE A 272 -7.04 -21.05 -5.78
C PHE A 272 -6.12 -21.57 -6.89
N VAL A 273 -6.53 -21.36 -8.15
CA VAL A 273 -5.82 -21.82 -9.34
C VAL A 273 -5.56 -20.61 -10.24
N LEU A 274 -4.30 -20.34 -10.56
CA LEU A 274 -3.87 -19.27 -11.48
C LEU A 274 -3.27 -19.89 -12.74
N ASN A 275 -3.78 -19.52 -13.91
CA ASN A 275 -3.33 -20.02 -15.22
C ASN A 275 -3.29 -21.57 -15.28
N GLY A 276 -4.27 -22.22 -14.65
CA GLY A 276 -4.37 -23.69 -14.58
C GLY A 276 -3.46 -24.37 -13.55
N LYS A 277 -2.73 -23.61 -12.73
CA LYS A 277 -1.85 -24.13 -11.68
C LYS A 277 -2.36 -23.76 -10.28
N PRO A 278 -2.52 -24.71 -9.34
CA PRO A 278 -2.80 -24.40 -7.94
C PRO A 278 -1.74 -23.47 -7.35
N MET A 279 -2.18 -22.52 -6.53
CA MET A 279 -1.32 -21.55 -5.87
C MET A 279 -1.88 -21.25 -4.48
N LEU A 280 -1.04 -21.38 -3.46
CA LEU A 280 -1.38 -20.92 -2.11
C LEU A 280 -1.13 -19.41 -2.01
N LEU A 281 -2.01 -18.70 -1.30
CA LEU A 281 -1.91 -17.25 -1.15
C LEU A 281 -1.28 -16.90 0.21
N ASN A 282 -0.03 -16.40 0.16
CA ASN A 282 0.69 -15.83 1.30
C ASN A 282 0.56 -14.31 1.25
N GLY A 283 -0.32 -13.77 2.07
CA GLY A 283 -0.75 -12.40 2.05
C GLY A 283 -0.22 -11.54 3.20
N ALA A 284 -0.14 -10.24 2.92
CA ALA A 284 0.11 -9.20 3.91
C ALA A 284 -1.01 -8.16 3.90
N CYS A 285 -1.50 -7.76 5.08
CA CYS A 285 -2.23 -6.50 5.22
C CYS A 285 -1.23 -5.34 5.24
N VAL A 286 -1.50 -4.30 4.46
CA VAL A 286 -0.63 -3.13 4.32
C VAL A 286 -1.48 -1.85 4.34
N HIS A 287 -1.13 -0.92 5.22
CA HIS A 287 -1.72 0.43 5.29
C HIS A 287 -1.16 1.36 4.20
N HIS A 288 -1.78 2.53 4.03
CA HIS A 288 -1.42 3.45 2.95
C HIS A 288 -0.18 4.29 3.24
N ASP A 289 0.20 4.48 4.50
CA ASP A 289 1.36 5.30 4.85
C ASP A 289 2.68 4.67 4.34
N ASP A 290 3.66 5.52 4.09
CA ASP A 290 5.01 5.16 3.66
C ASP A 290 6.01 5.35 4.81
N GLY A 291 5.54 5.08 6.03
CA GLY A 291 6.31 5.14 7.28
C GLY A 291 6.90 6.52 7.54
N VAL A 292 8.20 6.66 7.33
CA VAL A 292 8.97 7.87 7.70
C VAL A 292 8.60 9.13 6.91
N ILE A 293 7.89 8.99 5.78
CA ILE A 293 7.36 10.11 4.99
C ILE A 293 5.84 10.30 5.15
N GLY A 294 5.22 9.63 6.13
CA GLY A 294 3.79 9.75 6.42
C GLY A 294 2.95 9.25 5.24
N ALA A 295 1.87 9.97 4.92
CA ALA A 295 0.96 9.57 3.84
C ALA A 295 1.45 9.99 2.44
N MET A 296 2.61 10.63 2.29
CA MET A 296 3.06 11.15 0.99
C MET A 296 3.35 10.03 -0.03
N ALA A 297 2.38 9.76 -0.90
CA ALA A 297 2.39 8.60 -1.78
C ALA A 297 3.12 8.90 -3.11
N PHE A 298 4.44 9.01 -3.04
CA PHE A 298 5.29 9.09 -4.23
C PHE A 298 5.35 7.73 -4.94
N ASP A 299 5.40 7.71 -6.27
CA ASP A 299 5.57 6.49 -7.06
C ASP A 299 6.73 5.61 -6.57
N ASP A 300 7.89 6.21 -6.30
CA ASP A 300 9.08 5.48 -5.81
C ASP A 300 8.89 4.87 -4.42
N ALA A 301 8.05 5.48 -3.56
CA ALA A 301 7.72 4.98 -2.24
C ALA A 301 6.76 3.77 -2.34
N GLU A 302 5.71 3.89 -3.14
CA GLU A 302 4.75 2.81 -3.39
C GLU A 302 5.40 1.60 -4.07
N ILE A 303 6.29 1.84 -5.04
CA ILE A 303 7.11 0.78 -5.67
C ILE A 303 7.99 0.10 -4.61
N ARG A 304 8.61 0.87 -3.72
CA ARG A 304 9.45 0.31 -2.65
C ARG A 304 8.62 -0.53 -1.69
N LYS A 305 7.43 -0.08 -1.29
CA LYS A 305 6.49 -0.81 -0.42
C LYS A 305 6.18 -2.19 -0.99
N VAL A 306 5.78 -2.27 -2.26
CA VAL A 306 5.52 -3.55 -2.94
C VAL A 306 6.77 -4.43 -3.04
N ARG A 307 7.95 -3.84 -3.35
CA ARG A 307 9.22 -4.58 -3.38
C ARG A 307 9.57 -5.20 -2.05
N LEU A 308 9.38 -4.48 -0.94
CA LEU A 308 9.62 -5.01 0.40
C LEU A 308 8.72 -6.21 0.70
N MET A 309 7.42 -6.12 0.39
CA MET A 309 6.50 -7.23 0.61
C MET A 309 6.87 -8.44 -0.25
N LYS A 310 7.24 -8.22 -1.52
CA LYS A 310 7.71 -9.31 -2.39
C LYS A 310 8.99 -9.96 -1.87
N ALA A 311 9.96 -9.15 -1.41
CA ALA A 311 11.21 -9.62 -0.83
C ALA A 311 11.01 -10.35 0.51
N ALA A 312 9.96 -10.00 1.26
CA ALA A 312 9.54 -10.69 2.47
C ALA A 312 8.84 -12.05 2.20
N GLY A 313 8.65 -12.42 0.93
CA GLY A 313 8.09 -13.72 0.53
C GLY A 313 6.58 -13.73 0.34
N PHE A 314 5.91 -12.57 0.35
CA PHE A 314 4.49 -12.46 0.07
C PHE A 314 4.20 -12.52 -1.44
N ASN A 315 3.04 -13.08 -1.80
CA ASN A 315 2.52 -13.09 -3.17
C ASN A 315 1.16 -12.38 -3.31
N LEU A 316 0.59 -11.92 -2.19
CA LEU A 316 -0.67 -11.19 -2.11
C LEU A 316 -0.56 -10.00 -1.15
N ILE A 317 -1.21 -8.89 -1.47
CA ILE A 317 -1.42 -7.77 -0.55
C ILE A 317 -2.91 -7.47 -0.44
N ARG A 318 -3.39 -7.25 0.78
CA ARG A 318 -4.70 -6.64 1.07
C ARG A 318 -4.49 -5.16 1.44
N THR A 319 -5.19 -4.26 0.74
CA THR A 319 -5.07 -2.81 0.96
C THR A 319 -5.92 -2.34 2.15
N SER A 320 -5.48 -2.70 3.34
CA SER A 320 -6.22 -2.47 4.58
C SER A 320 -6.24 -0.99 4.98
N HIS A 321 -7.38 -0.30 5.05
CA HIS A 321 -8.75 -0.69 4.68
C HIS A 321 -9.37 0.34 3.75
N ASN A 322 -8.67 0.65 2.65
CA ASN A 322 -9.03 1.73 1.75
C ASN A 322 -8.49 1.56 0.32
N PRO A 323 -9.07 2.28 -0.67
CA PRO A 323 -8.53 2.34 -2.01
C PRO A 323 -7.09 2.87 -2.02
N THR A 324 -6.16 2.08 -2.54
CA THR A 324 -4.74 2.44 -2.65
C THR A 324 -4.45 3.41 -3.82
N THR A 325 -3.19 3.76 -4.09
CA THR A 325 -2.79 4.57 -5.25
C THR A 325 -2.74 3.76 -6.55
N ARG A 326 -2.83 4.45 -7.69
CA ARG A 326 -2.56 3.84 -9.00
C ARG A 326 -1.11 3.35 -9.09
N ALA A 327 -0.16 4.13 -8.56
CA ALA A 327 1.25 3.77 -8.55
C ALA A 327 1.54 2.47 -7.80
N PHE A 328 0.87 2.23 -6.66
CA PHE A 328 0.94 0.97 -5.93
C PHE A 328 0.46 -0.21 -6.77
N LEU A 329 -0.67 -0.07 -7.48
CA LEU A 329 -1.20 -1.13 -8.34
C LEU A 329 -0.34 -1.36 -9.58
N ASP A 330 0.21 -0.31 -10.19
CA ASP A 330 1.20 -0.41 -11.27
C ASP A 330 2.48 -1.14 -10.80
N ALA A 331 2.90 -0.91 -9.55
CA ALA A 331 3.99 -1.65 -8.93
C ALA A 331 3.64 -3.12 -8.72
N CYS A 332 2.44 -3.43 -8.20
CA CYS A 332 1.96 -4.80 -8.05
C CYS A 332 1.88 -5.55 -9.39
N ASP A 333 1.37 -4.89 -10.43
CA ASP A 333 1.29 -5.45 -11.77
C ASP A 333 2.67 -5.79 -12.34
N SER A 334 3.65 -4.89 -12.18
CA SER A 334 4.98 -5.03 -12.77
C SER A 334 5.94 -5.91 -11.96
N LEU A 335 5.75 -6.00 -10.64
CA LEU A 335 6.57 -6.83 -9.74
C LEU A 335 5.96 -8.22 -9.49
N GLY A 336 4.74 -8.46 -9.95
CA GLY A 336 4.04 -9.72 -9.77
C GLY A 336 3.56 -9.90 -8.34
N MET A 337 2.64 -9.05 -7.90
CA MET A 337 1.97 -9.14 -6.61
C MET A 337 0.46 -9.18 -6.84
N LEU A 338 -0.25 -10.14 -6.23
CA LEU A 338 -1.71 -10.17 -6.26
C LEU A 338 -2.27 -9.14 -5.28
N VAL A 339 -3.50 -8.66 -5.51
CA VAL A 339 -4.12 -7.64 -4.67
C VAL A 339 -5.59 -7.96 -4.36
N ILE A 340 -5.98 -7.77 -3.09
CA ILE A 340 -7.38 -7.53 -2.69
C ILE A 340 -7.54 -6.02 -2.48
N GLY A 341 -8.32 -5.37 -3.35
CA GLY A 341 -8.63 -3.95 -3.24
C GLY A 341 -9.82 -3.75 -2.31
N GLU A 342 -9.62 -3.01 -1.22
CA GLU A 342 -10.63 -2.81 -0.18
C GLU A 342 -11.23 -1.41 -0.18
N ALA A 343 -12.55 -1.32 -0.11
CA ALA A 343 -13.26 -0.04 -0.18
C ALA A 343 -13.32 0.69 1.17
N PHE A 344 -13.69 -0.01 2.25
CA PHE A 344 -14.08 0.65 3.51
C PHE A 344 -13.65 -0.12 4.75
N ASP A 345 -13.32 0.60 5.82
CA ASP A 345 -13.09 0.03 7.15
C ASP A 345 -14.38 -0.23 7.94
N GLY A 346 -15.50 0.33 7.53
CA GLY A 346 -16.74 0.25 8.30
C GLY A 346 -17.88 0.83 7.49
N TRP A 347 -19.11 0.53 7.90
CA TRP A 347 -20.31 0.93 7.18
C TRP A 347 -21.14 1.95 7.94
N ARG A 348 -22.33 1.59 8.41
CA ARG A 348 -23.30 2.53 8.99
C ARG A 348 -23.07 2.74 10.47
N THR A 349 -22.61 1.72 11.19
CA THR A 349 -22.28 1.86 12.59
C THR A 349 -20.82 2.28 12.73
N ALA A 350 -20.63 3.47 13.28
CA ALA A 350 -19.32 4.07 13.49
C ALA A 350 -18.39 3.16 14.32
N LYS A 351 -17.16 2.98 13.84
CA LYS A 351 -16.01 2.54 14.65
C LYS A 351 -15.39 3.72 15.39
N LYS A 352 -15.39 4.90 14.75
CA LYS A 352 -14.94 6.18 15.32
C LYS A 352 -15.95 7.29 15.01
N PRO A 353 -16.11 8.31 15.87
CA PRO A 353 -17.20 9.28 15.78
C PRO A 353 -17.37 9.99 14.43
N TYR A 354 -16.28 10.17 13.68
CA TYR A 354 -16.26 10.93 12.44
C TYR A 354 -15.72 10.13 11.25
N ASP A 355 -15.79 8.79 11.30
CA ASP A 355 -15.35 7.91 10.22
C ASP A 355 -16.33 7.91 9.01
N TYR A 356 -16.13 6.96 8.09
CA TYR A 356 -16.91 6.84 6.87
C TYR A 356 -18.42 6.58 7.11
N SER A 357 -18.81 6.20 8.32
CA SER A 357 -20.24 6.08 8.67
C SER A 357 -21.02 7.37 8.51
N THR A 358 -20.34 8.52 8.57
CA THR A 358 -20.93 9.85 8.29
C THR A 358 -21.19 10.12 6.81
N LEU A 359 -20.65 9.30 5.90
CA LEU A 359 -20.67 9.50 4.44
C LEU A 359 -21.38 8.37 3.68
N ILE A 360 -21.42 7.15 4.24
CA ILE A 360 -21.83 5.95 3.51
C ILE A 360 -23.19 6.11 2.83
N ASP A 361 -24.17 6.76 3.45
CA ASP A 361 -25.51 6.93 2.88
C ASP A 361 -25.54 7.79 1.62
N SER A 362 -24.58 8.71 1.46
CA SER A 362 -24.53 9.65 0.36
C SER A 362 -23.43 9.37 -0.67
N CYS A 363 -22.43 8.53 -0.33
CA CYS A 363 -21.20 8.44 -1.12
C CYS A 363 -20.75 7.02 -1.50
N TYR A 364 -21.34 5.96 -0.91
CA TYR A 364 -20.80 4.60 -1.09
C TYR A 364 -20.68 4.17 -2.54
N ARG A 365 -21.66 4.56 -3.37
CA ARG A 365 -21.73 4.11 -4.76
C ARG A 365 -20.69 4.83 -5.59
N GLU A 366 -20.59 6.14 -5.42
CA GLU A 366 -19.58 6.99 -6.06
C GLU A 366 -18.17 6.54 -5.68
N ASP A 367 -17.92 6.24 -4.40
CA ASP A 367 -16.60 5.81 -3.92
C ASP A 367 -16.22 4.40 -4.40
N ILE A 368 -17.17 3.45 -4.41
CA ILE A 368 -16.94 2.13 -5.03
C ILE A 368 -16.66 2.27 -6.53
N HIS A 369 -17.44 3.09 -7.24
CA HIS A 369 -17.24 3.34 -8.67
C HIS A 369 -15.87 3.96 -8.93
N ALA A 370 -15.46 4.94 -8.14
CA ALA A 370 -14.15 5.58 -8.25
C ALA A 370 -13.00 4.58 -8.05
N MET A 371 -13.10 3.68 -7.08
CA MET A 371 -12.12 2.61 -6.87
C MET A 371 -12.12 1.61 -8.04
N VAL A 372 -13.25 0.94 -8.29
CA VAL A 372 -13.31 -0.19 -9.22
C VAL A 372 -13.06 0.25 -10.67
N MET A 373 -13.60 1.40 -11.10
CA MET A 373 -13.40 1.88 -12.48
C MET A 373 -11.94 2.26 -12.75
N ARG A 374 -11.28 2.91 -11.78
CA ARG A 374 -9.84 3.26 -11.87
C ARG A 374 -8.98 2.01 -12.02
N ASP A 375 -9.38 0.93 -11.31
CA ASP A 375 -8.49 -0.17 -11.00
C ASP A 375 -8.74 -1.47 -11.78
N ARG A 376 -9.91 -1.65 -12.39
CA ARG A 376 -10.36 -2.90 -13.03
C ARG A 376 -9.47 -3.44 -14.16
N ASN A 377 -8.55 -2.63 -14.69
CA ASN A 377 -7.57 -3.07 -15.71
C ASN A 377 -6.30 -3.71 -15.13
N HIS A 378 -6.04 -3.53 -13.82
CA HIS A 378 -4.85 -4.11 -13.18
C HIS A 378 -4.98 -5.65 -13.09
N PRO A 379 -4.07 -6.44 -13.72
CA PRO A 379 -4.05 -7.89 -13.54
C PRO A 379 -3.71 -8.32 -12.11
N SER A 380 -3.04 -7.49 -11.31
CA SER A 380 -2.77 -7.80 -9.90
C SER A 380 -4.04 -8.04 -9.08
N ILE A 381 -5.12 -7.30 -9.34
CA ILE A 381 -6.34 -7.38 -8.53
C ILE A 381 -7.07 -8.70 -8.79
N ILE A 382 -7.30 -9.48 -7.73
CA ILE A 382 -8.02 -10.75 -7.78
C ILE A 382 -9.35 -10.73 -7.03
N SER A 383 -9.62 -9.71 -6.22
CA SER A 383 -10.88 -9.59 -5.47
C SER A 383 -11.13 -8.15 -5.04
N TRP A 384 -12.41 -7.80 -4.89
CA TRP A 384 -12.87 -6.54 -4.31
C TRP A 384 -13.41 -6.78 -2.91
N SER A 385 -12.86 -6.14 -1.88
CA SER A 385 -13.37 -6.18 -0.52
C SER A 385 -14.29 -5.00 -0.25
N ILE A 386 -15.52 -5.27 0.20
CA ILE A 386 -16.54 -4.22 0.45
C ILE A 386 -16.52 -3.68 1.89
N GLY A 387 -15.77 -4.30 2.79
CA GLY A 387 -15.78 -3.93 4.21
C GLY A 387 -14.79 -4.71 5.07
N ASN A 388 -14.53 -4.16 6.26
CA ASN A 388 -13.70 -4.76 7.28
C ASN A 388 -14.37 -4.69 8.65
N GLU A 389 -14.57 -5.81 9.33
CA GLU A 389 -15.04 -5.92 10.72
C GLU A 389 -16.22 -4.98 11.05
N VAL A 390 -17.23 -4.94 10.18
CA VAL A 390 -18.34 -3.99 10.32
C VAL A 390 -19.08 -4.22 11.64
N ILE A 391 -19.40 -3.15 12.37
CA ILE A 391 -19.93 -3.29 13.74
C ILE A 391 -21.32 -3.93 13.72
N GLU A 392 -22.16 -3.55 12.75
CA GLU A 392 -23.52 -4.06 12.58
C GLU A 392 -23.62 -5.48 12.01
N ARG A 393 -22.51 -6.23 11.88
CA ARG A 393 -22.44 -7.58 11.26
C ARG A 393 -23.37 -8.65 11.81
N LYS A 394 -24.01 -8.44 12.95
CA LYS A 394 -25.01 -9.34 13.53
C LYS A 394 -26.46 -8.93 13.24
N GLU A 395 -26.66 -7.76 12.66
CA GLU A 395 -27.98 -7.22 12.31
C GLU A 395 -28.37 -7.65 10.90
N ILE A 396 -29.64 -8.03 10.68
CA ILE A 396 -30.10 -8.43 9.34
C ILE A 396 -29.93 -7.33 8.28
N ALA A 397 -29.92 -6.06 8.71
CA ALA A 397 -29.68 -4.90 7.86
C ALA A 397 -28.30 -4.95 7.17
N VAL A 398 -27.31 -5.60 7.77
CA VAL A 398 -25.96 -5.73 7.21
C VAL A 398 -25.97 -6.47 5.88
N VAL A 399 -26.80 -7.51 5.76
CA VAL A 399 -26.98 -8.29 4.53
C VAL A 399 -27.54 -7.40 3.41
N THR A 400 -28.42 -6.45 3.75
CA THR A 400 -28.99 -5.51 2.77
C THR A 400 -27.93 -4.49 2.32
N THR A 401 -27.12 -3.98 3.24
CA THR A 401 -26.00 -3.09 2.90
C THR A 401 -24.97 -3.81 2.04
N ALA A 402 -24.53 -5.01 2.41
CA ALA A 402 -23.58 -5.82 1.65
C ALA A 402 -24.05 -6.07 0.21
N ARG A 403 -25.35 -6.37 0.00
CA ARG A 403 -25.93 -6.52 -1.34
C ARG A 403 -25.85 -5.25 -2.17
N LYS A 404 -26.06 -4.07 -1.57
CA LYS A 404 -25.93 -2.77 -2.27
C LYS A 404 -24.48 -2.50 -2.66
N LEU A 405 -23.53 -2.76 -1.75
CA LEU A 405 -22.10 -2.56 -2.03
C LEU A 405 -21.62 -3.53 -3.11
N LYS A 406 -21.98 -4.82 -3.02
CA LYS A 406 -21.69 -5.81 -4.06
C LYS A 406 -22.31 -5.41 -5.40
N ALA A 407 -23.56 -4.93 -5.41
CA ALA A 407 -24.18 -4.46 -6.65
C ALA A 407 -23.39 -3.30 -7.28
N ALA A 408 -22.95 -2.32 -6.47
CA ALA A 408 -22.12 -1.22 -6.96
C ALA A 408 -20.79 -1.69 -7.56
N VAL A 409 -20.15 -2.73 -7.00
CA VAL A 409 -18.96 -3.35 -7.61
C VAL A 409 -19.32 -4.01 -8.95
N LEU A 410 -20.39 -4.80 -9.00
CA LEU A 410 -20.82 -5.54 -10.19
C LEU A 410 -21.34 -4.66 -11.33
N GLU A 411 -21.69 -3.41 -11.05
CA GLU A 411 -21.94 -2.38 -12.07
C GLU A 411 -20.67 -2.01 -12.84
N CYS A 412 -19.50 -2.10 -12.21
CA CYS A 412 -18.21 -1.69 -12.78
C CYS A 412 -17.34 -2.86 -13.25
N ASP A 413 -17.34 -3.98 -12.52
CA ASP A 413 -16.54 -5.17 -12.81
C ASP A 413 -17.26 -6.46 -12.36
N LYS A 414 -17.45 -7.39 -13.30
CA LYS A 414 -18.05 -8.72 -13.07
C LYS A 414 -17.03 -9.86 -13.19
N THR A 415 -15.77 -9.54 -13.41
CA THR A 415 -14.71 -10.52 -13.71
C THR A 415 -13.95 -10.99 -12.48
N ARG A 416 -14.24 -10.40 -11.30
CA ARG A 416 -13.55 -10.68 -10.04
C ARG A 416 -14.55 -10.89 -8.91
N PRO A 417 -14.25 -11.79 -7.94
CA PRO A 417 -15.09 -12.01 -6.77
C PRO A 417 -15.17 -10.79 -5.86
N VAL A 418 -16.26 -10.73 -5.10
CA VAL A 418 -16.46 -9.82 -3.98
C VAL A 418 -16.28 -10.57 -2.66
N THR A 419 -15.50 -9.99 -1.75
CA THR A 419 -15.21 -10.50 -0.41
C THR A 419 -15.51 -9.44 0.64
N GLU A 420 -15.44 -9.81 1.90
CA GLU A 420 -15.41 -8.92 3.07
C GLU A 420 -14.55 -9.57 4.15
N ALA A 421 -13.94 -8.78 5.02
CA ALA A 421 -13.20 -9.27 6.19
C ALA A 421 -14.12 -9.32 7.43
N LEU A 422 -14.60 -10.50 7.82
CA LEU A 422 -15.52 -10.67 8.96
C LEU A 422 -14.81 -11.18 10.21
N CYS A 423 -15.11 -10.60 11.38
CA CYS A 423 -14.61 -11.02 12.69
C CYS A 423 -15.76 -11.35 13.66
N ALA A 424 -15.46 -12.04 14.77
CA ALA A 424 -16.36 -12.15 15.93
C ALA A 424 -15.60 -11.85 17.22
N TRP A 425 -16.29 -11.22 18.18
CA TRP A 425 -15.76 -10.94 19.53
C TRP A 425 -16.45 -11.75 20.62
N ASP A 426 -17.37 -12.63 20.22
CA ASP A 426 -18.12 -13.52 21.09
C ASP A 426 -18.26 -14.90 20.42
N ARG A 427 -19.23 -15.71 20.88
CA ARG A 427 -19.37 -17.10 20.46
C ARG A 427 -20.31 -17.30 19.26
N ASP A 428 -21.03 -16.28 18.80
CA ASP A 428 -22.09 -16.46 17.79
C ASP A 428 -21.56 -16.29 16.36
N TRP A 429 -20.56 -17.08 15.99
CA TRP A 429 -19.97 -17.00 14.65
C TRP A 429 -20.96 -17.44 13.55
N GLU A 430 -21.81 -18.41 13.85
CA GLU A 430 -22.72 -19.05 12.90
C GLU A 430 -23.87 -18.13 12.45
N ILE A 431 -24.12 -17.02 13.15
CA ILE A 431 -25.11 -16.00 12.75
C ILE A 431 -24.77 -15.33 11.41
N TYR A 432 -23.51 -15.42 10.97
CA TYR A 432 -23.01 -14.78 9.76
C TYR A 432 -23.34 -15.52 8.47
N ASP A 433 -23.92 -16.73 8.51
CA ASP A 433 -24.21 -17.50 7.30
C ASP A 433 -25.02 -16.71 6.25
N PRO A 434 -26.11 -15.97 6.58
CA PRO A 434 -26.81 -15.13 5.61
C PRO A 434 -25.96 -14.00 5.04
N HIS A 435 -24.95 -13.54 5.78
CA HIS A 435 -24.02 -12.51 5.34
C HIS A 435 -22.98 -13.10 4.36
N PHE A 436 -22.41 -14.27 4.70
CA PHE A 436 -21.51 -15.01 3.83
C PHE A 436 -22.14 -15.38 2.48
N GLU A 437 -23.44 -15.70 2.44
CA GLU A 437 -24.15 -15.97 1.18
C GLU A 437 -24.19 -14.78 0.20
N VAL A 438 -23.90 -13.56 0.65
CA VAL A 438 -23.76 -12.40 -0.25
C VAL A 438 -22.40 -12.38 -0.93
N LEU A 439 -21.36 -12.93 -0.29
CA LEU A 439 -19.97 -12.85 -0.74
C LEU A 439 -19.62 -14.02 -1.67
N ASP A 440 -18.69 -13.80 -2.59
CA ASP A 440 -18.18 -14.86 -3.47
C ASP A 440 -17.08 -15.69 -2.78
N ILE A 441 -16.28 -15.05 -1.93
CA ILE A 441 -15.28 -15.69 -1.06
C ILE A 441 -15.48 -15.15 0.36
N ALA A 442 -15.47 -16.05 1.35
CA ALA A 442 -15.69 -15.71 2.75
C ALA A 442 -14.37 -15.31 3.44
N GLY A 443 -14.28 -14.06 3.92
CA GLY A 443 -13.13 -13.57 4.68
C GLY A 443 -13.27 -13.73 6.19
N TYR A 444 -12.23 -14.27 6.81
CA TYR A 444 -12.14 -14.54 8.24
C TYR A 444 -11.01 -13.70 8.84
N ASN A 445 -11.33 -12.75 9.71
CA ASN A 445 -10.35 -12.07 10.55
C ASN A 445 -10.19 -12.84 11.85
N TYR A 446 -9.02 -13.43 12.07
CA TYR A 446 -8.64 -14.19 13.28
C TYR A 446 -9.51 -15.41 13.61
N MET A 447 -10.50 -15.71 12.77
CA MET A 447 -11.53 -16.73 12.99
C MET A 447 -11.30 -18.00 12.17
N ILE A 448 -10.15 -18.13 11.47
CA ILE A 448 -9.98 -19.25 10.53
C ILE A 448 -10.07 -20.61 11.19
N PHE A 449 -9.85 -20.73 12.51
CA PHE A 449 -10.05 -21.98 13.26
C PHE A 449 -11.48 -22.55 13.16
N LYS A 450 -12.48 -21.74 12.75
CA LYS A 450 -13.86 -22.17 12.45
C LYS A 450 -14.01 -22.89 11.10
N HIS A 451 -12.98 -22.91 10.25
CA HIS A 451 -13.05 -23.44 8.89
C HIS A 451 -13.61 -24.88 8.83
N THR A 452 -13.19 -25.77 9.75
CA THR A 452 -13.65 -27.17 9.74
C THR A 452 -15.15 -27.30 10.04
N THR A 453 -15.67 -26.54 11.00
CA THR A 453 -17.09 -26.57 11.36
C THR A 453 -17.94 -25.90 10.30
N ASP A 454 -17.44 -24.81 9.71
CA ASP A 454 -18.12 -24.10 8.63
C ASP A 454 -18.14 -24.93 7.34
N HIS A 455 -17.04 -25.58 6.98
CA HIS A 455 -17.00 -26.43 5.78
C HIS A 455 -17.94 -27.64 5.91
N LYS A 456 -18.11 -28.19 7.12
CA LYS A 456 -19.13 -29.23 7.37
C LYS A 456 -20.55 -28.70 7.21
N ARG A 457 -20.81 -27.45 7.60
CA ARG A 457 -22.13 -26.81 7.53
C ARG A 457 -22.45 -26.34 6.12
N ASP A 458 -21.44 -25.85 5.40
CA ASP A 458 -21.52 -25.29 4.06
C ASP A 458 -20.30 -25.71 3.20
N PRO A 459 -20.34 -26.91 2.60
CA PRO A 459 -19.20 -27.46 1.85
C PRO A 459 -18.83 -26.70 0.57
N LYS A 460 -19.69 -25.78 0.10
CA LYS A 460 -19.44 -24.94 -1.09
C LYS A 460 -18.64 -23.67 -0.75
N ARG A 461 -18.49 -23.35 0.54
CA ARG A 461 -17.87 -22.09 0.98
C ARG A 461 -16.37 -22.13 0.79
N VAL A 462 -15.88 -21.25 -0.07
CA VAL A 462 -14.44 -20.95 -0.20
C VAL A 462 -14.09 -19.89 0.83
N MET A 463 -13.00 -20.12 1.55
CA MET A 463 -12.59 -19.33 2.71
C MET A 463 -11.16 -18.82 2.54
N TRP A 464 -10.85 -17.69 3.15
CA TRP A 464 -9.47 -17.26 3.40
C TRP A 464 -9.41 -16.45 4.69
N GLN A 465 -8.24 -16.44 5.32
CA GLN A 465 -8.01 -15.62 6.50
C GLN A 465 -7.56 -14.22 6.06
N THR A 466 -8.48 -13.25 6.09
CA THR A 466 -8.25 -11.88 5.64
C THR A 466 -7.44 -11.03 6.62
N GLU A 467 -7.33 -11.48 7.89
CA GLU A 467 -6.37 -11.01 8.88
C GLU A 467 -5.95 -12.13 9.84
N SER A 468 -4.66 -12.20 10.16
CA SER A 468 -4.11 -13.19 11.07
C SER A 468 -3.02 -12.64 11.98
N TYR A 469 -2.83 -13.29 13.11
CA TYR A 469 -1.76 -12.92 14.04
C TYR A 469 -0.38 -13.37 13.53
N PRO A 470 0.68 -12.54 13.64
CA PRO A 470 2.04 -12.93 13.26
C PRO A 470 2.50 -14.23 13.92
N ARG A 471 2.22 -14.40 15.23
CA ARG A 471 2.50 -15.63 16.01
C ARG A 471 1.80 -16.89 15.49
N GLY A 472 0.76 -16.74 14.67
CA GLY A 472 0.03 -17.86 14.05
C GLY A 472 0.67 -18.42 12.78
N ALA A 473 1.85 -17.93 12.37
CA ALA A 473 2.47 -18.22 11.06
C ALA A 473 2.43 -19.71 10.65
N PHE A 474 2.87 -20.62 11.52
CA PHE A 474 2.84 -22.06 11.21
C PHE A 474 1.43 -22.61 11.07
N ARG A 475 0.56 -22.31 12.06
CA ARG A 475 -0.82 -22.79 12.07
C ARG A 475 -1.58 -22.34 10.84
N ASN A 476 -1.41 -21.08 10.44
CA ASN A 476 -2.09 -20.52 9.29
C ASN A 476 -1.57 -21.11 7.98
N TRP A 477 -0.24 -21.23 7.84
CA TRP A 477 0.38 -21.94 6.71
C TRP A 477 -0.14 -23.38 6.61
N ALA A 478 -0.13 -24.13 7.72
CA ALA A 478 -0.62 -25.50 7.75
C ALA A 478 -2.11 -25.59 7.37
N THR A 479 -2.92 -24.64 7.82
CA THR A 479 -4.35 -24.59 7.47
C THR A 479 -4.56 -24.38 5.98
N VAL A 480 -3.87 -23.41 5.38
CA VAL A 480 -3.97 -23.13 3.93
C VAL A 480 -3.39 -24.28 3.11
N HIS A 481 -2.31 -24.89 3.58
CA HIS A 481 -1.65 -26.00 2.91
C HIS A 481 -2.48 -27.29 2.92
N ASP A 482 -3.13 -27.60 4.06
CA ASP A 482 -3.79 -28.89 4.26
C ASP A 482 -5.27 -28.90 3.84
N TYR A 483 -5.90 -27.73 3.66
CA TYR A 483 -7.33 -27.62 3.36
C TYR A 483 -7.59 -26.78 2.09
N PRO A 484 -7.94 -27.38 0.94
CA PRO A 484 -8.09 -26.65 -0.33
C PRO A 484 -9.22 -25.60 -0.31
N TYR A 485 -10.23 -25.76 0.54
CA TYR A 485 -11.28 -24.76 0.74
C TYR A 485 -10.83 -23.53 1.55
N VAL A 486 -9.60 -23.52 2.08
CA VAL A 486 -8.95 -22.36 2.69
C VAL A 486 -7.82 -21.89 1.78
N ILE A 487 -8.06 -20.86 0.98
CA ILE A 487 -7.19 -20.53 -0.16
C ILE A 487 -6.03 -19.58 0.19
N GLY A 488 -6.04 -18.96 1.36
CA GLY A 488 -5.03 -17.95 1.73
C GLY A 488 -5.03 -17.50 3.18
N ASP A 489 -3.92 -16.86 3.56
CA ASP A 489 -3.69 -16.20 4.85
C ASP A 489 -3.09 -14.81 4.65
N MET A 490 -3.61 -13.79 5.33
CA MET A 490 -3.12 -12.42 5.28
C MET A 490 -2.69 -11.99 6.69
N VAL A 491 -1.39 -11.82 6.92
CA VAL A 491 -0.90 -11.41 8.25
C VAL A 491 -1.22 -9.94 8.55
N TRP A 492 -1.59 -9.64 9.79
CA TRP A 492 -1.64 -8.30 10.38
C TRP A 492 -0.34 -8.01 11.16
N THR A 493 0.64 -7.33 10.59
CA THR A 493 0.70 -6.76 9.22
C THR A 493 1.95 -7.22 8.47
N GLY A 494 2.01 -6.94 7.17
CA GLY A 494 3.25 -7.13 6.41
C GLY A 494 4.30 -6.06 6.70
N LEU A 495 3.85 -4.83 6.94
CA LEU A 495 4.68 -3.66 7.21
C LEU A 495 4.14 -2.94 8.45
N ASP A 496 5.03 -2.49 9.34
CA ASP A 496 4.65 -1.54 10.41
C ASP A 496 4.03 -0.27 9.79
N TYR A 497 3.15 0.38 10.54
CA TYR A 497 2.45 1.59 10.11
C TYR A 497 2.28 2.54 11.30
N LEU A 498 2.07 3.82 11.01
CA LEU A 498 1.78 4.84 12.03
C LEU A 498 0.33 4.74 12.49
N GLY A 499 0.07 5.16 13.73
CA GLY A 499 -1.23 4.98 14.37
C GLY A 499 -1.47 3.58 14.93
N GLU A 500 -2.69 3.31 15.41
CA GLU A 500 -2.99 2.18 16.29
C GLU A 500 -1.89 1.94 17.33
N SER A 501 -1.47 3.04 17.96
CA SER A 501 -0.24 3.12 18.73
C SER A 501 -0.10 1.96 19.72
N GLY A 502 0.95 1.17 19.55
CA GLY A 502 1.28 0.05 20.42
C GLY A 502 0.57 -1.27 20.11
N ILE A 503 -0.19 -1.39 19.01
CA ILE A 503 -0.57 -2.72 18.48
C ILE A 503 0.69 -3.54 18.21
N GLY A 504 0.67 -4.81 18.60
CA GLY A 504 1.80 -5.73 18.39
C GLY A 504 3.01 -5.48 19.28
N ARG A 505 2.93 -4.53 20.23
CA ARG A 505 4.03 -4.29 21.17
C ARG A 505 4.19 -5.46 22.14
N TYR A 506 5.41 -5.75 22.52
CA TYR A 506 5.71 -6.35 23.81
C TYR A 506 6.09 -5.23 24.79
N TYR A 507 6.07 -5.52 26.08
CA TYR A 507 6.40 -4.56 27.12
C TYR A 507 7.13 -5.18 28.29
N TYR A 508 7.90 -4.37 29.00
CA TYR A 508 8.65 -4.80 30.18
C TYR A 508 7.88 -4.51 31.47
N GLU A 509 8.18 -5.26 32.53
CA GLU A 509 7.71 -4.97 33.88
C GLU A 509 8.02 -3.52 34.27
N GLY A 510 6.99 -2.80 34.75
CA GLY A 510 7.06 -1.37 35.04
C GLY A 510 6.55 -0.47 33.90
N GLU A 511 6.45 -0.97 32.67
CA GLU A 511 5.77 -0.25 31.58
C GLU A 511 4.25 -0.38 31.66
N ARG A 512 3.54 0.54 30.98
CA ARG A 512 2.07 0.50 30.87
C ARG A 512 1.62 -0.81 30.21
N PRO A 513 0.73 -1.59 30.86
CA PRO A 513 0.24 -2.84 30.30
C PRO A 513 -0.77 -2.61 29.17
N GLY A 514 -1.00 -3.65 28.38
CA GLY A 514 -1.96 -3.65 27.27
C GLY A 514 -1.40 -3.05 25.97
N GLU A 515 -2.31 -2.81 25.02
CA GLU A 515 -2.03 -2.25 23.69
C GLU A 515 -3.02 -1.13 23.32
N SER A 516 -3.14 -0.77 22.04
CA SER A 516 -3.81 0.47 21.59
C SER A 516 -5.23 0.68 22.11
N TYR A 517 -6.02 -0.39 22.26
CA TYR A 517 -7.42 -0.30 22.72
C TYR A 517 -7.58 -0.26 24.24
N ALA A 518 -6.49 -0.31 25.01
CA ALA A 518 -6.55 -0.08 26.46
C ALA A 518 -7.08 1.33 26.74
N GLU A 519 -7.78 1.52 27.87
CA GLU A 519 -8.27 2.84 28.27
C GLU A 519 -7.11 3.85 28.26
N GLY A 520 -7.26 4.96 27.52
CA GLY A 520 -6.24 5.99 27.33
C GLY A 520 -5.09 5.64 26.39
N GLY A 521 -5.18 4.53 25.64
CA GLY A 521 -4.23 4.13 24.59
C GLY A 521 -2.81 3.84 25.08
N GLN A 522 -1.84 3.90 24.15
CA GLN A 522 -0.41 3.79 24.45
C GLN A 522 0.31 5.11 24.11
N PRO A 523 0.37 6.09 25.04
CA PRO A 523 0.89 7.43 24.78
C PRO A 523 2.39 7.50 24.50
N ASP A 524 3.12 6.44 24.85
CA ASP A 524 4.55 6.31 24.55
C ASP A 524 4.81 5.75 23.15
N TRP A 525 3.77 5.44 22.38
CA TRP A 525 3.88 4.87 21.04
C TRP A 525 3.18 5.76 20.01
N HIS A 526 3.72 5.86 18.81
CA HIS A 526 3.11 6.59 17.68
C HIS A 526 2.76 5.69 16.48
N GLY A 527 2.97 4.38 16.57
CA GLY A 527 2.55 3.42 15.55
C GLY A 527 2.46 1.98 16.05
N ALA A 528 2.11 1.10 15.13
CA ALA A 528 1.93 -0.33 15.34
C ALA A 528 3.21 -1.12 15.00
N CYS A 529 3.58 -2.02 15.91
CA CYS A 529 4.81 -2.82 15.89
C CYS A 529 4.52 -4.29 15.53
N CYS A 530 3.51 -4.53 14.69
CA CYS A 530 3.05 -5.87 14.29
C CYS A 530 3.49 -6.29 12.88
N GLY A 531 4.32 -5.50 12.21
CA GLY A 531 4.81 -5.79 10.87
C GLY A 531 5.82 -6.93 10.85
N ASP A 532 5.73 -7.80 9.84
CA ASP A 532 6.82 -8.71 9.44
C ASP A 532 8.07 -7.90 9.01
N VAL A 533 7.85 -6.72 8.41
CA VAL A 533 8.87 -5.72 8.05
C VAL A 533 8.63 -4.44 8.85
N ASP A 534 9.68 -3.80 9.36
CA ASP A 534 9.55 -2.54 10.07
C ASP A 534 9.34 -1.33 9.13
N MET A 535 8.99 -0.16 9.68
CA MET A 535 8.70 1.05 8.90
C MET A 535 9.88 1.53 8.03
N THR A 536 11.11 1.11 8.36
CA THR A 536 12.33 1.45 7.62
C THR A 536 12.64 0.41 6.54
N GLY A 537 11.89 -0.70 6.48
CA GLY A 537 12.06 -1.78 5.51
C GLY A 537 12.97 -2.91 5.97
N TRP A 538 13.34 -2.97 7.25
CA TRP A 538 14.11 -4.09 7.78
C TRP A 538 13.18 -5.28 8.12
N ARG A 539 13.54 -6.47 7.64
CA ARG A 539 12.77 -7.70 7.88
C ARG A 539 13.06 -8.20 9.30
N ARG A 540 12.01 -8.44 10.08
CA ARG A 540 12.12 -9.04 11.41
C ARG A 540 12.24 -10.57 11.30
N PRO A 541 12.78 -11.28 12.30
CA PRO A 541 12.89 -12.75 12.26
C PRO A 541 11.60 -13.50 11.91
N ILE A 542 10.44 -12.97 12.32
CA ILE A 542 9.14 -13.55 11.97
C ILE A 542 8.87 -13.53 10.44
N SER A 543 9.35 -12.51 9.71
CA SER A 543 9.29 -12.46 8.25
C SER A 543 10.11 -13.56 7.60
N HIS A 544 11.30 -13.83 8.13
CA HIS A 544 12.17 -14.90 7.62
C HIS A 544 11.56 -16.28 7.87
N TYR A 545 10.99 -16.48 9.06
CA TYR A 545 10.25 -17.69 9.37
C TYR A 545 9.05 -17.90 8.43
N ARG A 546 8.23 -16.85 8.23
CA ARG A 546 7.09 -16.92 7.32
C ARG A 546 7.55 -17.20 5.89
N SER A 547 8.51 -16.45 5.38
CA SER A 547 9.06 -16.67 4.03
C SER A 547 9.50 -18.12 3.83
N MET A 548 10.21 -18.70 4.79
CA MET A 548 10.64 -20.12 4.76
C MET A 548 9.45 -21.10 4.74
N LEU A 549 8.36 -20.83 5.46
CA LEU A 549 7.17 -21.70 5.44
C LEU A 549 6.55 -21.74 4.04
N TRP A 550 6.37 -20.57 3.42
CA TRP A 550 5.63 -20.41 2.17
C TRP A 550 6.47 -20.59 0.90
N ASN A 551 7.79 -20.41 1.00
CA ASN A 551 8.72 -20.42 -0.12
C ASN A 551 9.91 -21.35 0.16
N ASP A 552 10.71 -21.63 -0.87
CA ASP A 552 11.91 -22.47 -0.76
C ASP A 552 13.22 -21.68 -0.99
N ASN A 553 13.15 -20.34 -1.00
CA ASN A 553 14.27 -19.43 -1.26
C ASN A 553 15.03 -18.96 -0.01
N GLU A 554 14.60 -19.40 1.18
CA GLU A 554 15.20 -19.05 2.46
C GLU A 554 15.45 -20.33 3.27
N PRO A 555 16.54 -21.06 2.96
CA PRO A 555 16.71 -22.43 3.43
C PRO A 555 17.17 -22.53 4.89
N LEU A 556 17.81 -21.48 5.42
CA LEU A 556 18.33 -21.44 6.79
C LEU A 556 18.36 -20.00 7.32
N TYR A 557 17.78 -19.77 8.49
CA TYR A 557 17.84 -18.48 9.19
C TYR A 557 18.05 -18.69 10.69
N MET A 558 18.82 -17.82 11.34
CA MET A 558 19.12 -17.90 12.77
C MET A 558 18.86 -16.56 13.45
N ALA A 559 18.16 -16.61 14.59
CA ALA A 559 17.90 -15.46 15.43
C ALA A 559 17.95 -15.83 16.90
N VAL A 560 17.96 -14.83 17.76
CA VAL A 560 18.16 -15.00 19.20
C VAL A 560 17.01 -14.32 19.93
N LYS A 561 16.35 -15.08 20.79
CA LYS A 561 15.28 -14.55 21.63
C LYS A 561 15.91 -13.69 22.70
N GLU A 562 15.33 -12.51 22.90
CA GLU A 562 15.69 -11.68 24.02
C GLU A 562 15.45 -12.43 25.34
N PRO A 563 16.47 -12.54 26.22
CA PRO A 563 16.30 -13.22 27.49
C PRO A 563 15.27 -12.50 28.36
N ASN A 564 14.32 -13.26 28.91
CA ASN A 564 13.36 -12.73 29.86
C ASN A 564 14.08 -12.23 31.12
N GLY A 565 14.03 -10.92 31.40
CA GLY A 565 14.79 -10.29 32.48
C GLY A 565 16.04 -9.52 32.05
N TYR A 566 16.41 -9.49 30.76
CA TYR A 566 17.53 -8.68 30.28
C TYR A 566 17.27 -7.18 30.47
N HIS A 567 16.12 -6.70 29.98
CA HIS A 567 15.62 -5.34 30.26
C HIS A 567 14.51 -5.29 31.32
N GLY A 568 14.11 -6.45 31.84
CA GLY A 568 12.95 -6.64 32.71
C GLY A 568 12.12 -7.84 32.26
N LYS A 569 11.13 -8.24 33.06
CA LYS A 569 10.23 -9.33 32.67
C LYS A 569 9.37 -8.91 31.47
N ILE A 570 9.30 -9.75 30.45
CA ILE A 570 8.65 -9.47 29.17
C ILE A 570 7.19 -9.95 29.19
N TYR A 571 6.29 -9.13 28.66
CA TYR A 571 4.88 -9.43 28.45
C TYR A 571 4.52 -9.18 26.97
N GLU A 572 3.79 -10.12 26.37
CA GLU A 572 3.34 -10.07 24.99
C GLU A 572 1.88 -9.61 24.91
N THR A 573 1.55 -8.75 23.94
CA THR A 573 0.16 -8.43 23.56
C THR A 573 -0.31 -9.31 22.39
N SER A 574 -1.56 -9.15 21.95
CA SER A 574 -2.23 -10.12 21.07
C SER A 574 -1.54 -10.29 19.71
N TRP A 575 -1.09 -9.20 19.09
CA TRP A 575 -0.39 -9.20 17.80
C TRP A 575 1.14 -9.33 17.92
N SER A 576 1.67 -9.37 19.14
CA SER A 576 3.11 -9.44 19.34
C SER A 576 3.68 -10.83 19.08
N VAL A 577 4.96 -10.82 18.72
CA VAL A 577 5.85 -11.99 18.82
C VAL A 577 6.92 -11.69 19.85
N TRP A 578 7.52 -12.74 20.41
CA TRP A 578 8.61 -12.60 21.36
C TRP A 578 9.73 -11.74 20.74
N PRO A 579 10.27 -10.73 21.45
CA PRO A 579 11.39 -9.94 20.94
C PRO A 579 12.55 -10.85 20.55
N THR A 580 12.81 -10.92 19.25
CA THR A 580 13.76 -11.85 18.65
C THR A 580 14.57 -11.10 17.62
N TRP A 581 15.89 -11.27 17.63
CA TRP A 581 16.82 -10.41 16.91
C TRP A 581 17.87 -11.21 16.14
N GLU A 582 18.32 -10.68 15.00
CA GLU A 582 19.53 -11.15 14.28
C GLU A 582 20.82 -10.71 15.00
N SER A 583 20.90 -10.92 16.32
CA SER A 583 21.93 -10.34 17.19
C SER A 583 22.54 -11.35 18.16
N TRP A 584 23.87 -11.30 18.32
CA TRP A 584 24.62 -11.99 19.37
C TRP A 584 25.32 -11.01 20.33
N ASN A 585 24.65 -9.88 20.61
CA ASN A 585 25.10 -8.83 21.53
C ASN A 585 24.18 -8.81 22.76
N TRP A 586 24.62 -9.44 23.85
CA TRP A 586 23.86 -9.57 25.11
C TRP A 586 24.74 -9.27 26.33
N ALA A 587 25.46 -8.14 26.28
CA ALA A 587 26.40 -7.75 27.33
C ALA A 587 25.73 -7.68 28.72
N GLY A 588 26.35 -8.29 29.74
CA GLY A 588 25.76 -8.40 31.08
C GLY A 588 24.88 -9.65 31.28
N TRP A 589 24.72 -10.47 30.23
CA TRP A 589 24.04 -11.77 30.29
C TRP A 589 25.00 -12.97 30.29
N GLU A 590 26.30 -12.76 30.49
CA GLU A 590 27.33 -13.80 30.39
C GLU A 590 27.07 -14.96 31.35
N GLY A 591 27.21 -16.19 30.84
CA GLY A 591 26.99 -17.42 31.58
C GLY A 591 25.52 -17.75 31.88
N LYS A 592 24.57 -16.86 31.59
CA LYS A 592 23.14 -17.11 31.80
C LYS A 592 22.49 -17.75 30.57
N PRO A 593 21.42 -18.54 30.74
CA PRO A 593 20.71 -19.16 29.62
C PRO A 593 20.15 -18.12 28.64
N ILE A 594 20.32 -18.39 27.35
CA ILE A 594 19.73 -17.66 26.23
C ILE A 594 19.25 -18.66 25.17
N ASP A 595 18.16 -18.33 24.48
CA ASP A 595 17.57 -19.18 23.45
C ASP A 595 17.93 -18.69 22.04
N VAL A 596 18.54 -19.57 21.25
CA VAL A 596 18.83 -19.37 19.82
C VAL A 596 17.81 -20.17 19.01
N GLU A 597 17.04 -19.50 18.16
CA GLU A 597 16.11 -20.13 17.24
C GLU A 597 16.71 -20.22 15.83
N VAL A 598 16.63 -21.40 15.24
CA VAL A 598 17.04 -21.65 13.85
C VAL A 598 15.83 -22.17 13.06
N TYR A 599 15.56 -21.55 11.92
CA TYR A 599 14.44 -21.87 11.03
C TYR A 599 14.96 -22.57 9.78
N THR A 600 14.42 -23.76 9.46
CA THR A 600 14.80 -24.49 8.25
C THR A 600 13.81 -25.61 7.93
N LYS A 601 13.70 -25.98 6.65
CA LYS A 601 13.02 -27.21 6.19
C LYS A 601 13.96 -28.43 6.21
N ALA A 602 15.27 -28.25 6.40
CA ALA A 602 16.21 -29.36 6.53
C ALA A 602 15.88 -30.19 7.80
N PRO A 603 16.11 -31.52 7.79
CA PRO A 603 15.65 -32.41 8.85
C PRO A 603 16.44 -32.26 10.16
N GLU A 604 17.60 -31.59 10.15
CA GLU A 604 18.51 -31.48 11.27
C GLU A 604 19.29 -30.17 11.22
N VAL A 605 19.51 -29.57 12.40
CA VAL A 605 20.36 -28.41 12.61
C VAL A 605 21.47 -28.75 13.60
N LYS A 606 22.70 -28.35 13.30
CA LYS A 606 23.83 -28.35 14.23
C LYS A 606 24.17 -26.91 14.59
N LEU A 607 24.25 -26.61 15.89
CA LEU A 607 24.64 -25.28 16.37
C LEU A 607 26.02 -25.34 17.02
N TYR A 608 26.87 -24.38 16.67
CA TYR A 608 28.20 -24.21 17.23
C TYR A 608 28.32 -22.82 17.87
N LEU A 609 29.09 -22.74 18.95
CA LEU A 609 29.53 -21.50 19.59
C LEU A 609 31.06 -21.54 19.66
N ASN A 610 31.74 -20.56 19.07
CA ASN A 610 33.20 -20.49 19.05
C ASN A 610 33.83 -21.80 18.53
N ASP A 611 33.27 -22.31 17.43
CA ASP A 611 33.61 -23.58 16.76
C ASP A 611 33.44 -24.85 17.60
N GLN A 612 32.85 -24.74 18.80
CA GLN A 612 32.45 -25.89 19.61
C GLN A 612 31.00 -26.26 19.34
N LEU A 613 30.72 -27.54 19.09
CA LEU A 613 29.36 -28.03 18.90
C LEU A 613 28.56 -27.89 20.21
N VAL A 614 27.54 -27.04 20.19
CA VAL A 614 26.58 -26.88 21.28
C VAL A 614 25.59 -28.03 21.29
N GLY A 615 25.12 -28.44 20.12
CA GLY A 615 24.23 -29.57 19.99
C GLY A 615 23.62 -29.73 18.61
N THR A 616 22.80 -30.78 18.48
CA THR A 616 22.11 -31.15 17.25
C THR A 616 20.63 -31.35 17.55
N LYS A 617 19.75 -30.77 16.74
CA LYS A 617 18.30 -30.93 16.87
C LYS A 617 17.66 -31.30 15.55
N LYS A 618 16.68 -32.22 15.61
CA LYS A 618 15.84 -32.56 14.47
C LYS A 618 14.77 -31.50 14.26
N VAL A 619 14.41 -31.29 13.00
CA VAL A 619 13.41 -30.30 12.58
C VAL A 619 12.40 -30.98 11.67
N SER A 620 11.11 -30.68 11.87
CA SER A 620 9.99 -31.25 11.10
C SER A 620 8.73 -30.39 11.26
N ARG A 621 7.61 -30.80 10.67
CA ARG A 621 6.29 -30.17 10.94
C ARG A 621 5.92 -30.21 12.43
N ASP A 622 6.31 -31.25 13.17
CA ASP A 622 6.01 -31.38 14.61
C ASP A 622 6.78 -30.36 15.46
N THR A 623 7.93 -29.89 14.98
CA THR A 623 8.71 -28.82 15.60
C THR A 623 8.43 -27.46 14.95
N GLU A 624 7.39 -27.38 14.12
CA GLU A 624 7.06 -26.21 13.32
C GLU A 624 8.25 -25.70 12.48
N PHE A 625 9.12 -26.57 12.00
CA PHE A 625 10.34 -26.18 11.27
C PHE A 625 11.32 -25.29 12.06
N LYS A 626 11.28 -25.35 13.40
CA LYS A 626 12.20 -24.64 14.30
C LYS A 626 13.11 -25.60 15.07
N ALA A 627 14.37 -25.22 15.24
CA ALA A 627 15.28 -25.76 16.24
C ALA A 627 15.65 -24.67 17.25
N VAL A 628 15.24 -24.85 18.51
CA VAL A 628 15.54 -23.89 19.60
C VAL A 628 16.63 -24.46 20.50
N PHE A 629 17.76 -23.77 20.66
CA PHE A 629 18.87 -24.18 21.52
C PHE A 629 18.98 -23.23 22.71
N THR A 630 18.96 -23.78 23.93
CA THR A 630 19.24 -23.02 25.15
C THR A 630 20.68 -23.27 25.57
N LEU A 631 21.49 -22.22 25.67
CA LEU A 631 22.91 -22.29 26.03
C LEU A 631 23.30 -21.09 26.90
N PRO A 632 24.38 -21.17 27.71
CA PRO A 632 24.91 -19.99 28.38
C PRO A 632 25.42 -18.98 27.35
N TYR A 633 25.07 -17.70 27.50
CA TYR A 633 25.60 -16.66 26.63
C TYR A 633 27.11 -16.49 26.84
N GLU A 634 27.86 -16.51 25.74
CA GLU A 634 29.28 -16.20 25.65
C GLU A 634 29.49 -15.37 24.39
N ALA A 635 30.19 -14.24 24.52
CA ALA A 635 30.55 -13.41 23.37
C ALA A 635 31.41 -14.21 22.38
N GLY A 636 31.18 -14.00 21.09
CA GLY A 636 31.90 -14.75 20.05
C GLY A 636 31.06 -14.96 18.80
N THR A 637 31.15 -16.14 18.21
CA THR A 637 30.44 -16.48 16.95
C THR A 637 29.56 -17.70 17.13
N LEU A 638 28.26 -17.52 16.90
CA LEU A 638 27.32 -18.58 16.62
C LEU A 638 27.40 -18.99 15.16
N ARG A 639 27.32 -20.30 14.91
CA ARG A 639 27.23 -20.87 13.57
C ARG A 639 26.20 -21.99 13.57
N ALA A 640 25.21 -21.91 12.70
CA ALA A 640 24.25 -23.00 12.48
C ALA A 640 24.49 -23.63 11.10
N GLU A 641 24.46 -24.95 11.05
CA GLU A 641 24.53 -25.76 9.82
C GLU A 641 23.24 -26.57 9.67
N ALA A 642 22.68 -26.60 8.47
CA ALA A 642 21.54 -27.44 8.14
C ALA A 642 21.59 -27.86 6.66
N GLY A 643 21.75 -29.16 6.39
CA GLY A 643 22.08 -29.62 5.03
C GLY A 643 23.43 -29.05 4.58
N ASP A 644 23.44 -28.41 3.41
CA ASP A 644 24.61 -27.74 2.83
C ASP A 644 24.69 -26.24 3.20
N GLU A 645 23.72 -25.74 3.95
CA GLU A 645 23.61 -24.32 4.30
C GLU A 645 24.31 -24.01 5.64
N THR A 646 24.88 -22.82 5.74
CA THR A 646 25.51 -22.31 6.97
C THR A 646 25.14 -20.84 7.19
N VAL A 647 24.78 -20.49 8.42
CA VAL A 647 24.52 -19.09 8.84
C VAL A 647 25.28 -18.77 10.11
N THR A 648 25.74 -17.52 10.26
CA THR A 648 26.51 -17.07 11.43
C THR A 648 25.96 -15.79 12.03
N LEU A 649 25.99 -15.68 13.36
CA LEU A 649 25.83 -14.43 14.09
C LEU A 649 27.06 -14.23 14.97
N ALA A 650 27.59 -13.02 15.05
CA ALA A 650 28.78 -12.73 15.84
C ALA A 650 28.55 -11.49 16.70
N THR A 651 29.09 -11.50 17.91
CA THR A 651 29.07 -10.34 18.81
C THR A 651 29.81 -9.19 18.15
N ALA A 652 29.11 -8.07 17.92
CA ALA A 652 29.72 -6.85 17.39
C ALA A 652 30.60 -6.18 18.45
N GLY A 653 31.71 -5.60 18.01
CA GLY A 653 32.56 -4.76 18.86
C GLY A 653 31.98 -3.36 19.09
N GLU A 654 32.81 -2.47 19.65
CA GLU A 654 32.44 -1.07 19.87
C GLU A 654 32.11 -0.34 18.55
N PRO A 655 31.09 0.55 18.55
CA PRO A 655 30.78 1.41 17.41
C PRO A 655 31.99 2.15 16.87
N ALA A 656 32.30 1.96 15.59
CA ALA A 656 33.51 2.51 14.97
C ALA A 656 33.23 3.50 13.84
N ARG A 657 32.19 3.26 13.04
CA ARG A 657 31.82 4.12 11.90
C ARG A 657 30.35 3.99 11.52
N LEU A 658 29.87 4.94 10.73
CA LEU A 658 28.60 4.83 10.02
C LEU A 658 28.81 4.23 8.62
N ARG A 659 27.94 3.30 8.19
CA ARG A 659 27.84 2.79 6.83
C ARG A 659 26.57 3.35 6.19
N LEU A 660 26.70 3.92 4.99
CA LEU A 660 25.57 4.48 4.22
C LEU A 660 25.35 3.65 2.96
N THR A 661 24.15 3.08 2.81
CA THR A 661 23.78 2.24 1.66
C THR A 661 22.52 2.79 1.02
N ALA A 662 22.63 3.29 -0.22
CA ALA A 662 21.48 3.76 -0.98
C ALA A 662 20.82 2.60 -1.73
N ASP A 663 19.48 2.52 -1.72
CA ASP A 663 18.70 1.53 -2.48
C ASP A 663 18.89 1.68 -3.99
N ARG A 664 19.18 2.90 -4.44
CA ARG A 664 19.55 3.25 -5.81
C ARG A 664 20.52 4.42 -5.85
N THR A 665 21.32 4.48 -6.91
CA THR A 665 22.37 5.51 -7.10
C THR A 665 22.08 6.49 -8.23
N LYS A 666 20.90 6.39 -8.86
CA LYS A 666 20.43 7.27 -9.93
C LYS A 666 18.98 7.64 -9.69
N LEU A 667 18.67 8.93 -9.82
CA LEU A 667 17.32 9.47 -9.73
C LEU A 667 16.92 10.15 -11.04
N THR A 668 15.63 10.14 -11.34
CA THR A 668 15.10 11.01 -12.38
C THR A 668 15.06 12.43 -11.84
N ALA A 669 15.56 13.41 -12.60
CA ALA A 669 15.52 14.82 -12.22
C ALA A 669 14.16 15.45 -12.55
N ASP A 670 13.10 14.91 -11.96
CA ASP A 670 11.69 15.26 -12.19
C ASP A 670 11.03 15.91 -10.98
N GLY A 671 11.73 16.04 -9.85
CA GLY A 671 11.14 16.55 -8.62
C GLY A 671 10.23 15.54 -7.92
N GLN A 672 10.24 14.25 -8.28
CA GLN A 672 9.38 13.21 -7.71
C GLN A 672 10.17 11.97 -7.30
N SER A 673 11.26 11.65 -8.00
CA SER A 673 12.04 10.45 -7.73
C SER A 673 12.72 10.48 -6.34
N LEU A 674 12.67 9.34 -5.64
CA LEU A 674 13.20 9.16 -4.29
C LEU A 674 14.36 8.15 -4.25
N ALA A 675 15.31 8.40 -3.35
CA ALA A 675 16.28 7.39 -2.90
C ALA A 675 16.20 7.24 -1.39
N TYR A 676 16.29 5.99 -0.93
CA TYR A 676 16.34 5.60 0.47
C TYR A 676 17.76 5.19 0.82
N ILE A 677 18.33 5.81 1.84
CA ILE A 677 19.71 5.59 2.27
C ILE A 677 19.68 5.03 3.69
N THR A 678 19.98 3.74 3.82
CA THR A 678 20.13 3.09 5.11
C THR A 678 21.41 3.60 5.78
N VAL A 679 21.28 4.00 7.04
CA VAL A 679 22.37 4.38 7.95
C VAL A 679 22.55 3.25 8.94
N GLU A 680 23.73 2.64 8.98
CA GLU A 680 24.07 1.59 9.95
C GLU A 680 25.26 1.99 10.80
N VAL A 681 25.16 1.79 12.11
CA VAL A 681 26.29 1.86 13.03
C VAL A 681 27.01 0.51 12.99
N VAL A 682 28.30 0.52 12.65
CA VAL A 682 29.10 -0.71 12.55
C VAL A 682 30.40 -0.64 13.34
N ASP A 683 30.85 -1.81 13.78
CA ASP A 683 32.16 -2.01 14.43
C ASP A 683 33.32 -1.90 13.43
N LYS A 684 34.56 -2.13 13.89
CA LYS A 684 35.75 -2.05 13.03
C LYS A 684 35.71 -3.09 11.91
N GLU A 685 35.17 -4.27 12.20
CA GLU A 685 35.03 -5.41 11.30
C GLU A 685 33.81 -5.27 10.35
N GLY A 686 32.95 -4.27 10.57
CA GLY A 686 31.79 -3.98 9.72
C GLY A 686 30.49 -4.68 10.12
N ARG A 687 30.44 -5.29 11.31
CA ARG A 687 29.22 -5.86 11.91
C ARG A 687 28.35 -4.75 12.44
N VAL A 688 27.03 -4.88 12.29
CA VAL A 688 26.07 -3.90 12.85
C VAL A 688 26.15 -3.95 14.37
N CYS A 689 26.15 -2.80 15.03
CA CYS A 689 26.11 -2.67 16.49
C CYS A 689 24.65 -2.43 16.93
N PRO A 690 23.88 -3.48 17.28
CA PRO A 690 22.44 -3.36 17.53
C PRO A 690 22.09 -2.59 18.80
N ASP A 691 23.01 -2.42 19.75
CA ASP A 691 22.75 -1.63 20.95
C ASP A 691 23.08 -0.13 20.77
N ALA A 692 23.55 0.26 19.58
CA ALA A 692 23.94 1.64 19.31
C ALA A 692 22.73 2.53 19.02
N ALA A 693 22.42 3.40 19.99
CA ALA A 693 21.51 4.53 19.84
C ALA A 693 22.31 5.84 19.72
N ILE A 694 22.68 6.22 18.50
CA ILE A 694 23.56 7.35 18.22
C ILE A 694 22.75 8.48 17.56
N PRO A 695 22.70 9.68 18.19
CA PRO A 695 22.16 10.87 17.55
C PRO A 695 22.95 11.23 16.29
N CYS A 696 22.22 11.41 15.19
CA CYS A 696 22.78 11.68 13.87
C CYS A 696 22.17 12.96 13.27
N GLU A 697 22.93 13.64 12.41
CA GLU A 697 22.47 14.78 11.62
C GLU A 697 22.83 14.58 10.14
N ALA A 698 21.81 14.57 9.27
CA ALA A 698 21.94 14.42 7.82
C ALA A 698 22.18 15.78 7.14
N ILE A 699 23.08 15.79 6.16
CA ILE A 699 23.40 16.95 5.32
C ILE A 699 23.29 16.51 3.87
N VAL A 700 22.35 17.09 3.14
CA VAL A 700 22.14 16.85 1.71
C VAL A 700 22.62 18.06 0.92
N LYS A 701 23.52 17.84 -0.04
CA LYS A 701 24.03 18.87 -0.96
C LYS A 701 23.84 18.43 -2.41
N GLY A 702 23.60 19.38 -3.30
CA GLY A 702 23.47 19.11 -4.73
C GLY A 702 22.01 19.13 -5.20
N GLN A 703 21.66 18.30 -6.17
CA GLN A 703 20.38 18.38 -6.87
C GLN A 703 19.27 17.49 -6.26
N ALA A 704 19.20 17.44 -4.93
CA ALA A 704 18.15 16.78 -4.17
C ALA A 704 17.89 17.48 -2.83
N THR A 705 16.73 17.25 -2.24
CA THR A 705 16.33 17.75 -0.93
C THR A 705 16.12 16.59 0.04
N LEU A 706 16.38 16.82 1.33
CA LEU A 706 16.00 15.89 2.38
C LEU A 706 14.47 15.86 2.50
N MET A 707 13.89 14.66 2.53
CA MET A 707 12.46 14.46 2.82
C MET A 707 12.25 13.96 4.25
N ALA A 708 13.05 12.98 4.68
CA ALA A 708 12.96 12.42 6.01
C ALA A 708 14.31 11.89 6.51
N PHE A 709 14.50 11.90 7.82
CA PHE A 709 15.50 11.12 8.52
C PHE A 709 14.87 10.57 9.81
N ALA A 710 14.82 9.25 9.94
CA ALA A 710 14.17 8.59 11.08
C ALA A 710 14.70 7.18 11.29
N SER A 711 14.38 6.57 12.43
CA SER A 711 14.61 5.17 12.71
C SER A 711 13.28 4.42 12.86
N ALA A 712 13.34 3.11 13.13
CA ALA A 712 12.15 2.29 13.38
C ALA A 712 11.64 2.38 14.83
N ASP A 713 12.14 3.32 15.64
CA ASP A 713 11.69 3.48 17.02
C ASP A 713 10.28 4.10 17.09
N LEU A 714 9.29 3.25 17.31
CA LEU A 714 7.90 3.65 17.47
C LEU A 714 7.60 4.39 18.78
N LYS A 715 8.59 4.57 19.67
CA LYS A 715 8.48 5.34 20.91
C LYS A 715 9.18 6.69 20.85
N ASP A 716 9.94 6.97 19.79
CA ASP A 716 10.58 8.27 19.63
C ASP A 716 9.54 9.40 19.44
N ARG A 717 9.95 10.64 19.70
CA ARG A 717 9.16 11.85 19.42
C ARG A 717 9.90 12.78 18.46
N GLU A 718 10.77 12.22 17.64
CA GLU A 718 11.57 12.95 16.67
C GLU A 718 10.71 13.27 15.44
N ILE A 719 10.79 14.52 14.96
CA ILE A 719 10.09 14.95 13.75
C ILE A 719 10.73 14.25 12.56
N LYS A 720 9.98 13.43 11.82
CA LYS A 720 10.56 12.59 10.76
C LYS A 720 11.13 13.40 9.59
N THR A 721 10.63 14.61 9.34
CA THR A 721 11.16 15.55 8.33
C THR A 721 12.36 16.38 8.81
N SER A 722 12.78 16.21 10.07
CA SER A 722 13.98 16.83 10.63
C SER A 722 15.25 16.29 9.95
N PRO A 723 16.35 17.08 9.87
CA PRO A 723 17.66 16.56 9.52
C PRO A 723 18.31 15.73 10.63
N ARG A 724 17.61 15.45 11.74
CA ARG A 724 18.15 14.73 12.90
C ARG A 724 17.30 13.52 13.24
N ALA A 725 17.98 12.42 13.51
CA ALA A 725 17.38 11.20 14.03
C ALA A 725 18.37 10.46 14.92
N THR A 726 17.86 9.69 15.87
CA THR A 726 18.63 8.77 16.68
C THR A 726 18.50 7.36 16.09
N THR A 727 19.63 6.65 15.93
CA THR A 727 19.57 5.27 15.43
C THR A 727 18.84 4.35 16.41
N PHE A 728 18.06 3.42 15.88
CA PHE A 728 17.39 2.37 16.65
C PHE A 728 17.87 1.02 16.14
N LYS A 729 18.26 0.16 17.07
CA LYS A 729 18.92 -1.12 16.75
C LYS A 729 20.13 -0.97 15.81
N GLY A 730 20.90 0.10 16.01
CA GLY A 730 22.05 0.46 15.16
C GLY A 730 21.67 0.95 13.75
N ARG A 731 20.38 1.21 13.46
CA ARG A 731 19.89 1.55 12.12
C ARG A 731 19.06 2.84 12.11
N ALA A 732 19.09 3.54 10.99
CA ALA A 732 18.16 4.63 10.63
C ALA A 732 18.06 4.71 9.10
N ILE A 733 17.16 5.55 8.57
CA ILE A 733 16.94 5.71 7.14
C ILE A 733 16.78 7.19 6.77
N ILE A 734 17.48 7.60 5.72
CA ILE A 734 17.36 8.93 5.11
C ILE A 734 16.61 8.79 3.79
N VAL A 735 15.65 9.66 3.54
CA VAL A 735 14.94 9.76 2.25
C VAL A 735 15.31 11.08 1.60
N VAL A 736 15.78 11.01 0.35
CA VAL A 736 16.05 12.21 -0.47
C VAL A 736 15.18 12.22 -1.71
N ARG A 737 14.73 13.41 -2.10
CA ARG A 737 13.90 13.68 -3.28
C ARG A 737 14.69 14.45 -4.31
N SER A 738 14.64 14.02 -5.57
CA SER A 738 15.30 14.72 -6.67
C SER A 738 14.78 16.14 -6.85
N THR A 739 15.57 17.02 -7.47
CA THR A 739 15.08 18.29 -8.02
C THR A 739 14.83 18.14 -9.52
N HIS A 740 14.32 19.19 -10.17
CA HIS A 740 14.17 19.22 -11.64
C HIS A 740 15.49 19.42 -12.41
N LYS A 741 16.63 19.49 -11.71
CA LYS A 741 17.93 19.74 -12.32
C LYS A 741 18.78 18.48 -12.21
N LYS A 742 19.39 18.07 -13.33
CA LYS A 742 20.37 16.98 -13.33
C LYS A 742 21.63 17.42 -12.59
N GLY A 743 22.21 16.52 -11.81
CA GLY A 743 23.50 16.77 -11.15
C GLY A 743 23.69 15.87 -9.94
N LYS A 744 24.90 15.88 -9.40
CA LYS A 744 25.26 15.01 -8.28
C LYS A 744 24.54 15.44 -7.00
N VAL A 745 24.26 14.45 -6.17
CA VAL A 745 23.78 14.59 -4.80
C VAL A 745 24.82 13.97 -3.88
N GLN A 746 25.22 14.70 -2.86
CA GLN A 746 26.07 14.20 -1.79
C GLN A 746 25.26 14.20 -0.49
N VAL A 747 25.20 13.05 0.16
CA VAL A 747 24.55 12.89 1.46
C VAL A 747 25.61 12.53 2.48
N SER A 748 25.73 13.34 3.54
CA SER A 748 26.65 13.11 4.65
C SER A 748 25.89 12.99 5.96
N VAL A 749 26.39 12.18 6.89
CA VAL A 749 25.83 12.02 8.23
C VAL A 749 26.88 12.35 9.28
N LYS A 750 26.58 13.30 10.15
CA LYS A 750 27.38 13.66 11.32
C LYS A 750 26.85 12.95 12.56
N SER A 751 27.75 12.54 13.44
CA SER A 751 27.43 11.95 14.75
C SER A 751 28.65 12.08 15.68
N SER A 752 28.66 11.36 16.80
CA SER A 752 29.85 11.15 17.62
C SER A 752 30.93 10.28 16.93
N LEU A 753 30.56 9.57 15.86
CA LEU A 753 31.47 8.77 15.02
C LEU A 753 31.97 9.57 13.81
N PRO A 754 33.04 9.12 13.12
CA PRO A 754 33.51 9.75 11.89
C PRO A 754 32.40 9.97 10.86
N VAL A 755 32.42 11.14 10.19
CA VAL A 755 31.43 11.50 9.17
C VAL A 755 31.44 10.47 8.04
N ALA A 756 30.27 9.93 7.72
CA ALA A 756 30.08 9.09 6.54
C ALA A 756 29.42 9.87 5.41
N THR A 757 29.76 9.54 4.17
CA THR A 757 29.24 10.20 2.97
C THR A 757 28.92 9.18 1.88
N THR A 758 27.81 9.37 1.19
CA THR A 758 27.45 8.65 -0.03
C THR A 758 27.07 9.63 -1.15
N SER A 759 27.02 9.15 -2.39
CA SER A 759 26.69 9.96 -3.56
C SER A 759 25.67 9.28 -4.46
N ILE A 760 24.73 10.08 -4.96
CA ILE A 760 23.66 9.71 -5.89
C ILE A 760 23.77 10.65 -7.10
N ASN A 761 23.31 10.21 -8.28
CA ASN A 761 23.37 10.99 -9.52
C ASN A 761 22.00 11.38 -10.07
#